data_AF-A8FZI9-F1
#
_entry.id   AF-A8FZI9-F1
#
_cell.length_a   1.000
_cell.length_b   1.000
_cell.length_c   1.000
_cell.angle_alpha   90.00
_cell.angle_beta   90.00
_cell.angle_gamma   90.00
#
_symmetry.space_group_name_H-M   'P 1'
#
loop_
_entity.id
_entity.type
_entity.pdbx_description
1 polymer ?
#
loop_
_entity_poly.entity_id
_entity_poly.type
_entity_poly.pdbx_seq_one_letter_code
_entity_poly.pdbx_strand_id
1 'polypeptide(L)'
;MSIYQEVELSELNESYDIDFLIITATTVELNAAIEFLTPIEDDILQAYYNANTYYIGLFGNFICAIVKTNSMGAISSGASLQTTQESIAALTPKAIIMGGIALGKEKDKQKLGDILVSKSVVFYEQARVNDNGSIEYRGIKPEANRTLINRLTQNSTHDYLFNNKNKDATVISGPILSGEKLIDNNQFKQKLLSHFPDAIGGEMEAHGVYVACHDKNVPWIIVKTICDWADGHKEKSFQSESAYIAFSFIHRALESKFAFSNLKILPFKKKRDSPEVNLDAINILPLLVSRRDLSKVLSNREIIKDSSKKVYYEYFFFENRGRVEGFLFIGKNVTITNTLDSFVSTFEKPKILNVYVTKKYNATGPIDRISHLNKETAKRQLSATIYDGIQYLEETIWDSTFKSYDDTKHHKRSDYIDQSLYTYHEDDTNLGHGTEYFKSILADKMGSSISIIFGSGGVGKTTLCDALKSDIERDSDVRKKGVFLIRGERTSSLKNFHDIYVESLLDLFEAFKEESNLSNLSTNDFSINYACGNIQVIIDGLDEIDSALGERFNLERFFQSLSDLDERFHNTKIILTTRDYFAKNLVSSSPLIKKFKLNGFTEGDIEKFKKIKLKTDSQRTKFDKLLESKKLRKGSFSLPVIINLACQAVLGDGPHNKSYNENSEYLISDHVYDSILDYMLNREIEKQKINCTVDDLFLLLVEIVTSHNNKISTSELKEYVELSFNETVNKFLRNPIFSVTSDFISIKEEALCSLVRCRYARYLLLKNISLTEKISELLKDSYKGNGEIYSSLVDTIDTNNEKFIENSTKLLKQMSHKESHSTSNYEKSKYKKSISAMLYILMSNRNCDNKPDRSNFLLQIKGSTTNTTSIDGLHIYGEFHTLDFSNITITNSYFSEFEKFEDCIFPSESKVVFSYCEFNKITLKKANNIKTDIFEASCKFEDCNIMSEIKNQQDDDCIKQKRVRDNIVSISRYIDTTQRSSNLIKLNTSVKWSKSHKGFLKSLISESFLEFTNKGLYKINHDYYDNLPDIKLGRFPDKLDEIVAKLAKK
;
A
#
# COMPACT_ATOMS: atom_id res chain seq x y z
N MET A 1 -7.20 40.37 2.82
CA MET A 1 -6.40 39.19 2.47
C MET A 1 -7.37 38.20 1.86
N SER A 2 -7.11 37.67 0.66
CA SER A 2 -8.03 36.70 0.06
C SER A 2 -8.07 35.46 0.96
N ILE A 3 -9.27 34.97 1.24
CA ILE A 3 -9.52 33.76 2.07
C ILE A 3 -9.12 32.49 1.28
N TYR A 4 -8.90 32.63 -0.04
CA TYR A 4 -8.65 31.55 -0.96
C TYR A 4 -7.29 31.72 -1.66
N GLN A 5 -6.63 30.59 -1.88
CA GLN A 5 -5.45 30.46 -2.74
C GLN A 5 -5.90 29.89 -4.10
N GLU A 6 -5.67 30.63 -5.17
CA GLU A 6 -5.95 30.17 -6.53
C GLU A 6 -4.88 29.17 -7.00
N VAL A 7 -5.30 28.05 -7.58
CA VAL A 7 -4.43 26.98 -8.08
C VAL A 7 -4.87 26.50 -9.46
N GLU A 8 -3.92 26.01 -10.27
CA GLU A 8 -4.27 25.35 -11.53
C GLU A 8 -4.92 23.99 -11.28
N LEU A 9 -5.92 23.64 -12.11
CA LEU A 9 -6.65 22.38 -11.96
C LEU A 9 -5.75 21.14 -12.12
N SER A 10 -4.73 21.21 -12.98
CA SER A 10 -3.73 20.16 -13.14
C SER A 10 -2.94 19.93 -11.84
N GLU A 11 -2.48 21.01 -11.20
CA GLU A 11 -1.74 20.94 -9.94
C GLU A 11 -2.62 20.39 -8.82
N LEU A 12 -3.90 20.78 -8.78
CA LEU A 12 -4.89 20.25 -7.85
C LEU A 12 -5.05 18.73 -7.99
N ASN A 13 -5.27 18.25 -9.22
CA ASN A 13 -5.49 16.82 -9.50
C ASN A 13 -4.23 15.97 -9.34
N GLU A 14 -3.04 16.56 -9.47
CA GLU A 14 -1.77 15.88 -9.13
C GLU A 14 -1.57 15.77 -7.61
N SER A 15 -2.12 16.72 -6.85
CA SER A 15 -1.86 16.85 -5.41
C SER A 15 -2.88 16.14 -4.53
N TYR A 16 -4.15 16.14 -4.95
CA TYR A 16 -5.30 15.73 -4.14
C TYR A 16 -6.36 14.97 -4.94
N ASP A 17 -6.87 13.90 -4.35
CA ASP A 17 -8.11 13.24 -4.81
C ASP A 17 -9.32 13.89 -4.12
N ILE A 18 -10.35 14.22 -4.89
CA ILE A 18 -11.60 14.75 -4.33
C ILE A 18 -12.48 13.60 -3.80
N ASP A 19 -12.69 13.54 -2.49
CA ASP A 19 -13.51 12.52 -1.85
C ASP A 19 -15.01 12.77 -2.10
N PHE A 20 -15.46 14.00 -1.86
CA PHE A 20 -16.85 14.40 -2.10
C PHE A 20 -16.94 15.68 -2.93
N LEU A 21 -17.81 15.65 -3.94
CA LEU A 21 -18.31 16.87 -4.57
C LEU A 21 -19.60 17.31 -3.88
N ILE A 22 -19.62 18.53 -3.35
CA ILE A 22 -20.80 19.16 -2.77
C ILE A 22 -21.36 20.15 -3.78
N ILE A 23 -22.60 19.90 -4.23
CA ILE A 23 -23.28 20.75 -5.21
C ILE A 23 -24.32 21.61 -4.51
N THR A 24 -24.34 22.89 -4.87
CA THR A 24 -25.31 23.90 -4.41
C THR A 24 -25.98 24.59 -5.60
N ALA A 25 -27.21 25.07 -5.46
CA ALA A 25 -27.97 25.71 -6.55
C ALA A 25 -28.00 27.25 -6.43
N THR A 26 -27.97 27.77 -5.20
CA THR A 26 -28.11 29.21 -4.93
C THR A 26 -26.91 29.79 -4.18
N THR A 27 -26.75 31.11 -4.23
CA THR A 27 -25.68 31.79 -3.47
C THR A 27 -25.85 31.63 -1.95
N VAL A 28 -27.09 31.54 -1.45
CA VAL A 28 -27.36 31.30 -0.02
C VAL A 28 -26.85 29.93 0.41
N GLU A 29 -27.07 28.92 -0.43
CA GLU A 29 -26.56 27.56 -0.18
C GLU A 29 -25.04 27.49 -0.29
N LEU A 30 -24.45 28.12 -1.31
CA LEU A 30 -22.99 28.18 -1.46
C LEU A 30 -22.33 28.81 -0.23
N ASN A 31 -22.83 29.95 0.22
CA ASN A 31 -22.28 30.65 1.39
C ASN A 31 -22.37 29.77 2.64
N ALA A 32 -23.52 29.12 2.87
CA ALA A 32 -23.70 28.21 4.00
C ALA A 32 -22.77 26.99 3.92
N ALA A 33 -22.51 26.45 2.73
CA ALA A 33 -21.59 25.33 2.56
C ALA A 33 -20.13 25.75 2.85
N ILE A 34 -19.72 26.93 2.37
CA ILE A 34 -18.36 27.46 2.59
C ILE A 34 -18.08 27.71 4.08
N GLU A 35 -19.08 28.06 4.89
CA GLU A 35 -18.91 28.24 6.35
C GLU A 35 -18.40 26.98 7.07
N PHE A 36 -18.64 25.80 6.51
CA PHE A 36 -18.18 24.50 7.04
C PHE A 36 -16.91 23.98 6.37
N LEU A 37 -16.38 24.70 5.38
CA LEU A 37 -15.17 24.33 4.67
C LEU A 37 -13.94 24.88 5.41
N THR A 38 -13.04 24.00 5.84
CA THR A 38 -11.77 24.39 6.45
C THR A 38 -10.60 24.18 5.49
N PRO A 39 -9.46 24.86 5.66
CA PRO A 39 -8.25 24.61 4.87
C PRO A 39 -7.82 23.13 4.88
N ILE A 40 -7.27 22.63 3.75
CA ILE A 40 -6.57 21.33 3.71
C ILE A 40 -5.27 21.42 4.50
N GLU A 41 -4.57 22.54 4.31
CA GLU A 41 -3.32 22.86 5.00
C GLU A 41 -3.46 24.23 5.65
N ASP A 42 -2.96 25.27 4.97
CA ASP A 42 -2.98 26.64 5.47
C ASP A 42 -4.08 27.47 4.78
N ASP A 43 -4.46 27.10 3.55
CA ASP A 43 -5.43 27.82 2.73
C ASP A 43 -6.58 26.93 2.22
N ILE A 44 -7.73 27.55 1.96
CA ILE A 44 -8.80 26.96 1.12
C ILE A 44 -8.40 27.21 -0.33
N LEU A 45 -8.40 26.18 -1.15
CA LEU A 45 -8.00 26.29 -2.55
C LEU A 45 -9.19 26.70 -3.43
N GLN A 46 -8.89 27.43 -4.50
CA GLN A 46 -9.86 27.81 -5.51
C GLN A 46 -9.34 27.42 -6.89
N ALA A 47 -10.14 26.68 -7.64
CA ALA A 47 -9.81 26.24 -8.99
C ALA A 47 -10.96 26.51 -9.97
N TYR A 48 -10.64 26.58 -11.25
CA TYR A 48 -11.59 26.86 -12.32
C TYR A 48 -11.55 25.79 -13.40
N TYR A 49 -12.72 25.38 -13.89
CA TYR A 49 -12.85 24.54 -15.08
C TYR A 49 -14.08 24.96 -15.86
N ASN A 50 -13.89 25.29 -17.14
CA ASN A 50 -14.93 25.86 -17.99
C ASN A 50 -15.59 27.07 -17.32
N ALA A 51 -16.90 27.00 -17.05
CA ALA A 51 -17.68 28.06 -16.41
C ALA A 51 -17.90 27.84 -14.90
N ASN A 52 -17.30 26.79 -14.31
CA ASN A 52 -17.48 26.44 -12.90
C ASN A 52 -16.28 26.90 -12.06
N THR A 53 -16.60 27.35 -10.85
CA THR A 53 -15.63 27.68 -9.79
C THR A 53 -15.74 26.65 -8.68
N TYR A 54 -14.62 26.08 -8.27
CA TYR A 54 -14.54 25.10 -7.18
C TYR A 54 -13.83 25.71 -5.97
N TYR A 55 -14.38 25.46 -4.79
CA TYR A 55 -13.74 25.73 -3.50
C TYR A 55 -13.37 24.41 -2.87
N ILE A 56 -12.07 24.19 -2.61
CA ILE A 56 -11.55 22.91 -2.15
C ILE A 56 -10.96 23.07 -0.76
N GLY A 57 -11.39 22.20 0.15
CA GLY A 57 -11.04 22.23 1.56
C GLY A 57 -11.40 20.90 2.23
N LEU A 58 -11.32 20.88 3.56
CA LEU A 58 -11.87 19.79 4.35
C LEU A 58 -13.31 20.14 4.75
N PHE A 59 -14.20 19.18 4.58
CA PHE A 59 -15.58 19.25 5.08
C PHE A 59 -15.78 18.05 5.99
N GLY A 60 -15.79 18.28 7.30
CA GLY A 60 -15.55 17.21 8.27
C GLY A 60 -14.11 16.70 8.16
N ASN A 61 -13.94 15.39 7.92
CA ASN A 61 -12.62 14.76 7.83
C ASN A 61 -12.17 14.44 6.38
N PHE A 62 -12.86 14.92 5.34
CA PHE A 62 -12.62 14.51 3.94
C PHE A 62 -12.31 15.70 3.03
N ILE A 63 -11.50 15.48 1.99
CA ILE A 63 -11.24 16.52 0.98
C ILE A 63 -12.49 16.68 0.12
N CYS A 64 -13.09 17.86 0.16
CA CYS A 64 -14.32 18.15 -0.56
C CYS A 64 -14.14 19.34 -1.50
N ALA A 65 -14.76 19.25 -2.67
CA ALA A 65 -14.92 20.38 -3.58
C ALA A 65 -16.36 20.87 -3.53
N ILE A 66 -16.57 22.17 -3.33
CA ILE A 66 -17.88 22.81 -3.38
C ILE A 66 -18.03 23.53 -4.72
N VAL A 67 -19.14 23.29 -5.40
CA VAL A 67 -19.52 23.98 -6.64
C VAL A 67 -20.95 24.49 -6.56
N LYS A 68 -21.21 25.66 -7.15
CA LYS A 68 -22.55 26.19 -7.32
C LYS A 68 -22.97 26.10 -8.79
N THR A 69 -24.21 25.67 -9.05
CA THR A 69 -24.77 25.77 -10.40
C THR A 69 -24.88 27.25 -10.82
N ASN A 70 -24.75 27.50 -12.12
CA ASN A 70 -24.92 28.83 -12.70
C ASN A 70 -26.40 29.16 -12.96
N SER A 71 -27.24 28.14 -13.08
CA SER A 71 -28.70 28.23 -13.24
C SER A 71 -29.41 27.24 -12.30
N MET A 72 -30.60 27.59 -11.83
CA MET A 72 -31.50 26.65 -11.12
C MET A 72 -32.17 25.70 -12.10
N GLY A 73 -32.63 24.53 -11.63
CA GLY A 73 -33.17 23.48 -12.48
C GLY A 73 -32.14 22.42 -12.87
N ALA A 74 -32.54 21.47 -13.72
CA ALA A 74 -31.67 20.36 -14.13
C ALA A 74 -31.14 20.49 -15.56
N ILE A 75 -31.90 21.11 -16.48
CA ILE A 75 -31.64 20.99 -17.94
C ILE A 75 -31.04 22.24 -18.59
N SER A 76 -31.25 23.45 -18.05
CA SER A 76 -30.74 24.67 -18.68
C SER A 76 -29.20 24.76 -18.69
N SER A 77 -28.63 25.64 -19.52
CA SER A 77 -27.17 25.84 -19.50
C SER A 77 -26.68 26.28 -18.12
N GLY A 78 -25.64 25.61 -17.63
CA GLY A 78 -25.11 25.81 -16.28
C GLY A 78 -26.03 25.31 -15.14
N ALA A 79 -27.06 24.52 -15.45
CA ALA A 79 -27.88 23.81 -14.48
C ALA A 79 -27.18 22.57 -13.92
N SER A 80 -27.84 21.86 -13.00
CA SER A 80 -27.24 20.75 -12.27
C SER A 80 -26.68 19.63 -13.16
N LEU A 81 -27.30 19.32 -14.31
CA LEU A 81 -26.77 18.29 -15.22
C LEU A 81 -25.40 18.69 -15.78
N GLN A 82 -25.31 19.87 -16.41
CA GLN A 82 -24.07 20.33 -17.03
C GLN A 82 -22.98 20.55 -15.97
N THR A 83 -23.30 21.21 -14.85
CA THR A 83 -22.34 21.44 -13.77
C THR A 83 -21.83 20.13 -13.19
N THR A 84 -22.69 19.12 -12.96
CA THR A 84 -22.25 17.83 -12.41
C THR A 84 -21.38 17.06 -13.41
N GLN A 85 -21.74 17.03 -14.70
CA GLN A 85 -20.93 16.38 -15.74
C GLN A 85 -19.54 17.00 -15.87
N GLU A 86 -19.46 18.33 -15.90
CA GLU A 86 -18.21 19.06 -15.96
C GLU A 86 -17.37 18.85 -14.69
N SER A 87 -18.01 18.79 -13.52
CA SER A 87 -17.33 18.52 -12.25
C SER A 87 -16.76 17.11 -12.17
N ILE A 88 -17.52 16.10 -12.64
CA ILE A 88 -17.03 14.72 -12.71
C ILE A 88 -15.83 14.61 -13.66
N ALA A 89 -15.88 15.29 -14.80
CA ALA A 89 -14.78 15.32 -15.75
C ALA A 89 -13.54 16.05 -15.22
N ALA A 90 -13.74 17.12 -14.43
CA ALA A 90 -12.66 17.95 -13.91
C ALA A 90 -11.95 17.34 -12.69
N LEU A 91 -12.70 16.74 -11.78
CA LEU A 91 -12.24 16.42 -10.43
C LEU A 91 -12.33 14.93 -10.06
N THR A 92 -13.01 14.12 -10.88
CA THR A 92 -13.21 12.68 -10.63
C THR A 92 -13.63 12.32 -9.18
N PRO A 93 -14.70 12.95 -8.63
CA PRO A 93 -15.05 12.78 -7.23
C PRO A 93 -15.52 11.36 -6.93
N LYS A 94 -15.20 10.84 -5.74
CA LYS A 94 -15.59 9.48 -5.31
C LYS A 94 -17.08 9.37 -4.95
N ALA A 95 -17.70 10.46 -4.49
CA ALA A 95 -19.14 10.55 -4.27
C ALA A 95 -19.65 11.99 -4.42
N ILE A 96 -20.96 12.15 -4.65
CA ILE A 96 -21.61 13.47 -4.83
C ILE A 96 -22.74 13.65 -3.81
N ILE A 97 -22.75 14.80 -3.15
CA ILE A 97 -23.82 15.20 -2.24
C ILE A 97 -24.40 16.51 -2.77
N MET A 98 -25.69 16.53 -3.09
CA MET A 98 -26.36 17.80 -3.37
C MET A 98 -27.06 18.30 -2.11
N GLY A 99 -26.49 19.36 -1.53
CA GLY A 99 -27.03 20.07 -0.38
C GLY A 99 -28.05 21.14 -0.79
N GLY A 100 -28.82 21.66 0.16
CA GLY A 100 -29.57 22.91 -0.05
C GLY A 100 -30.96 22.95 0.55
N ILE A 101 -31.84 23.73 -0.06
CA ILE A 101 -33.21 23.98 0.42
C ILE A 101 -34.27 23.31 -0.45
N ALA A 102 -35.42 23.02 0.14
CA ALA A 102 -36.55 22.36 -0.52
C ALA A 102 -37.90 22.85 0.03
N LEU A 103 -38.96 22.51 -0.69
CA LEU A 103 -40.34 22.67 -0.20
C LEU A 103 -40.76 21.47 0.66
N GLY A 104 -41.56 21.75 1.68
CA GLY A 104 -42.20 20.75 2.53
C GLY A 104 -43.53 20.22 1.98
N LYS A 105 -43.83 18.97 2.30
CA LYS A 105 -45.07 18.28 1.94
C LYS A 105 -46.27 18.82 2.74
N GLU A 106 -46.26 18.66 4.06
CA GLU A 106 -47.40 18.87 4.96
C GLU A 106 -47.00 19.62 6.24
N LYS A 107 -47.60 20.79 6.48
CA LYS A 107 -47.35 21.66 7.66
C LYS A 107 -47.62 20.98 9.00
N ASP A 108 -48.53 20.01 9.04
CA ASP A 108 -48.95 19.36 10.30
C ASP A 108 -48.00 18.24 10.75
N LYS A 109 -47.14 17.74 9.84
CA LYS A 109 -46.22 16.61 10.10
C LYS A 109 -44.75 16.99 9.98
N GLN A 110 -44.47 18.15 9.40
CA GLN A 110 -43.13 18.65 9.15
C GLN A 110 -43.02 20.07 9.70
N LYS A 111 -41.80 20.53 9.90
CA LYS A 111 -41.47 21.90 10.31
C LYS A 111 -40.49 22.52 9.34
N LEU A 112 -40.49 23.86 9.27
CA LEU A 112 -39.39 24.57 8.64
C LEU A 112 -38.09 24.19 9.36
N GLY A 113 -37.06 23.82 8.60
CA GLY A 113 -35.79 23.34 9.14
C GLY A 113 -35.66 21.83 9.23
N ASP A 114 -36.73 21.04 9.02
CA ASP A 114 -36.59 19.59 8.91
C ASP A 114 -35.75 19.20 7.68
N ILE A 115 -34.90 18.18 7.85
CA ILE A 115 -33.96 17.69 6.85
C ILE A 115 -34.63 16.57 6.06
N LEU A 116 -34.56 16.66 4.74
CA LEU A 116 -35.01 15.68 3.76
C LEU A 116 -33.82 14.95 3.16
N VAL A 117 -33.73 13.64 3.37
CA VAL A 117 -32.68 12.78 2.81
C VAL A 117 -33.29 11.84 1.77
N SER A 118 -32.77 11.88 0.53
CA SER A 118 -33.31 11.05 -0.56
C SER A 118 -32.98 9.58 -0.35
N LYS A 119 -34.02 8.73 -0.26
CA LYS A 119 -33.89 7.29 -0.57
C LYS A 119 -33.93 7.05 -2.08
N SER A 120 -34.76 7.85 -2.76
CA SER A 120 -34.90 7.88 -4.21
C SER A 120 -35.31 9.29 -4.64
N VAL A 121 -35.20 9.59 -5.93
CA VAL A 121 -35.74 10.83 -6.51
C VAL A 121 -36.87 10.47 -7.48
N VAL A 122 -37.91 11.28 -7.58
CA VAL A 122 -39.05 11.07 -8.48
C VAL A 122 -39.07 12.19 -9.51
N PHE A 123 -38.86 11.84 -10.79
CA PHE A 123 -38.88 12.81 -11.88
C PHE A 123 -40.31 13.00 -12.38
N TYR A 124 -40.95 14.10 -11.99
CA TYR A 124 -42.36 14.31 -12.32
C TYR A 124 -42.58 15.06 -13.65
N GLU A 125 -41.54 15.50 -14.35
CA GLU A 125 -41.71 16.23 -15.62
C GLU A 125 -42.12 15.32 -16.78
N GLN A 126 -41.62 14.08 -16.80
CA GLN A 126 -41.99 13.11 -17.83
C GLN A 126 -43.39 12.55 -17.54
N ALA A 127 -44.37 12.95 -18.33
CA ALA A 127 -45.74 12.49 -18.20
C ALA A 127 -46.50 12.47 -19.54
N ARG A 128 -47.51 11.61 -19.63
CA ARG A 128 -48.52 11.64 -20.70
C ARG A 128 -49.73 12.43 -20.21
N VAL A 129 -50.15 13.42 -21.00
CA VAL A 129 -51.45 14.07 -20.81
C VAL A 129 -52.47 13.32 -21.68
N ASN A 130 -53.49 12.76 -21.04
CA ASN A 130 -54.56 12.03 -21.72
C ASN A 130 -55.65 13.00 -22.21
N ASP A 131 -56.49 12.56 -23.16
CA ASP A 131 -57.56 13.37 -23.76
C ASP A 131 -58.58 13.88 -22.72
N ASN A 132 -58.75 13.16 -21.61
CA ASN A 132 -59.61 13.55 -20.49
C ASN A 132 -58.94 14.55 -19.51
N GLY A 133 -57.74 15.04 -19.81
CA GLY A 133 -56.97 15.96 -18.98
C GLY A 133 -56.24 15.31 -17.78
N SER A 134 -56.32 13.99 -17.62
CA SER A 134 -55.53 13.27 -16.61
C SER A 134 -54.05 13.19 -17.01
N ILE A 135 -53.17 13.18 -16.00
CA ILE A 135 -51.71 13.13 -16.19
C ILE A 135 -51.22 11.78 -15.69
N GLU A 136 -50.63 11.00 -16.57
CA GLU A 136 -49.94 9.74 -16.25
C GLU A 136 -48.43 10.00 -16.22
N TYR A 137 -47.85 10.09 -15.03
CA TYR A 137 -46.41 10.28 -14.87
C TYR A 137 -45.63 9.02 -15.26
N ARG A 138 -44.54 9.22 -16.01
CA ARG A 138 -43.69 8.15 -16.59
C ARG A 138 -42.21 8.30 -16.27
N GLY A 139 -41.84 9.30 -15.48
CA GLY A 139 -40.46 9.46 -15.05
C GLY A 139 -40.02 8.31 -14.15
N ILE A 140 -38.76 7.94 -14.29
CA ILE A 140 -38.12 6.92 -13.46
C ILE A 140 -37.99 7.40 -12.01
N LYS A 141 -37.81 6.44 -11.09
CA LYS A 141 -37.58 6.67 -9.67
C LYS A 141 -36.23 6.09 -9.25
N PRO A 142 -35.11 6.76 -9.59
CA PRO A 142 -33.79 6.23 -9.26
C PRO A 142 -33.51 6.26 -7.75
N GLU A 143 -32.84 5.22 -7.26
CA GLU A 143 -32.42 5.11 -5.86
C GLU A 143 -31.05 5.78 -5.65
N ALA A 144 -30.89 6.43 -4.50
CA ALA A 144 -29.60 6.94 -4.06
C ALA A 144 -28.69 5.79 -3.60
N ASN A 145 -27.39 6.06 -3.43
CA ASN A 145 -26.45 5.01 -3.04
C ASN A 145 -26.79 4.43 -1.65
N ARG A 146 -26.85 3.10 -1.53
CA ARG A 146 -27.22 2.38 -0.30
C ARG A 146 -26.35 2.74 0.91
N THR A 147 -25.04 2.91 0.72
CA THR A 147 -24.13 3.28 1.80
C THR A 147 -24.43 4.70 2.27
N LEU A 148 -24.54 5.67 1.35
CA LEU A 148 -24.86 7.06 1.69
C LEU A 148 -26.22 7.18 2.40
N ILE A 149 -27.25 6.48 1.92
CA ILE A 149 -28.56 6.43 2.57
C ILE A 149 -28.40 5.94 4.01
N ASN A 150 -27.71 4.81 4.21
CA ASN A 150 -27.56 4.26 5.54
C ASN A 150 -26.85 5.25 6.47
N ARG A 151 -25.73 5.86 6.05
CA ARG A 151 -24.96 6.78 6.91
C ARG A 151 -25.70 8.07 7.25
N LEU A 152 -26.49 8.61 6.32
CA LEU A 152 -27.22 9.86 6.50
C LEU A 152 -28.64 9.68 7.07
N THR A 153 -29.02 8.48 7.51
CA THR A 153 -30.38 8.22 8.06
C THR A 153 -30.41 7.44 9.37
N GLN A 154 -29.25 7.18 10.01
CA GLN A 154 -29.23 6.48 11.30
C GLN A 154 -29.79 7.31 12.45
N ASN A 155 -29.60 8.63 12.41
CA ASN A 155 -30.11 9.55 13.42
C ASN A 155 -31.42 10.17 12.92
N SER A 156 -32.46 10.16 13.77
CA SER A 156 -33.75 10.78 13.48
C SER A 156 -33.78 12.28 13.74
N THR A 157 -32.77 12.82 14.42
CA THR A 157 -32.62 14.25 14.72
C THR A 157 -31.18 14.71 14.48
N HIS A 158 -31.02 16.01 14.23
CA HIS A 158 -29.73 16.70 14.10
C HIS A 158 -29.75 17.97 14.95
N ASP A 159 -28.83 18.05 15.91
CA ASP A 159 -28.63 19.25 16.73
C ASP A 159 -27.70 20.23 16.00
N TYR A 160 -28.05 21.51 15.99
CA TYR A 160 -27.26 22.56 15.35
C TYR A 160 -27.31 23.88 16.13
N LEU A 161 -26.26 24.69 15.95
CA LEU A 161 -26.13 26.01 16.55
C LEU A 161 -26.35 27.08 15.48
N PHE A 162 -27.42 27.87 15.59
CA PHE A 162 -27.67 28.97 14.66
C PHE A 162 -27.97 30.26 15.43
N ASN A 163 -27.30 31.36 15.08
CA ASN A 163 -27.39 32.64 15.80
C ASN A 163 -27.25 32.50 17.33
N ASN A 164 -26.27 31.70 17.78
CA ASN A 164 -26.00 31.40 19.18
C ASN A 164 -27.16 30.72 19.94
N LYS A 165 -28.04 30.01 19.25
CA LYS A 165 -29.12 29.21 19.83
C LYS A 165 -29.01 27.76 19.39
N ASN A 166 -28.99 26.85 20.35
CA ASN A 166 -29.10 25.42 20.07
C ASN A 166 -30.53 25.09 19.67
N LYS A 167 -30.67 24.37 18.56
CA LYS A 167 -31.94 23.90 17.99
C LYS A 167 -31.74 22.48 17.45
N ASP A 168 -32.82 21.79 17.23
CA ASP A 168 -32.87 20.46 16.61
C ASP A 168 -33.68 20.49 15.31
N ALA A 169 -33.30 19.62 14.38
CA ALA A 169 -34.01 19.37 13.12
C ALA A 169 -34.36 17.89 13.01
N THR A 170 -35.57 17.58 12.53
CA THR A 170 -35.96 16.18 12.28
C THR A 170 -35.36 15.70 10.96
N VAL A 171 -34.80 14.49 10.94
CA VAL A 171 -34.31 13.85 9.72
C VAL A 171 -35.40 12.94 9.15
N ILE A 172 -35.89 13.29 7.96
CA ILE A 172 -36.96 12.58 7.24
C ILE A 172 -36.36 11.98 5.97
N SER A 173 -36.48 10.66 5.80
CA SER A 173 -35.91 9.96 4.65
C SER A 173 -36.96 9.29 3.77
N GLY A 174 -36.87 9.48 2.46
CA GLY A 174 -37.88 9.03 1.51
C GLY A 174 -37.68 9.53 0.08
N PRO A 175 -38.66 9.30 -0.80
CA PRO A 175 -38.66 9.85 -2.16
C PRO A 175 -38.75 11.39 -2.17
N ILE A 176 -37.87 12.05 -2.93
CA ILE A 176 -37.93 13.52 -3.15
C ILE A 176 -38.39 13.80 -4.58
N LEU A 177 -39.35 14.71 -4.76
CA LEU A 177 -39.83 15.14 -6.08
C LEU A 177 -38.81 16.10 -6.72
N SER A 178 -38.51 15.90 -8.01
CA SER A 178 -37.61 16.77 -8.77
C SER A 178 -38.21 17.13 -10.13
N GLY A 179 -38.16 18.41 -10.48
CA GLY A 179 -38.64 18.92 -11.77
C GLY A 179 -38.32 20.40 -11.99
N GLU A 180 -38.60 20.92 -13.19
CA GLU A 180 -38.15 22.25 -13.62
C GLU A 180 -39.01 23.41 -13.08
N LYS A 181 -40.16 23.11 -12.45
CA LYS A 181 -41.09 24.12 -11.96
C LYS A 181 -40.73 24.53 -10.54
N LEU A 182 -40.57 25.83 -10.32
CA LEU A 182 -40.62 26.42 -8.99
C LEU A 182 -42.06 26.41 -8.49
N ILE A 183 -42.42 25.42 -7.67
CA ILE A 183 -43.78 25.28 -7.16
C ILE A 183 -44.07 26.38 -6.14
N ASP A 184 -45.15 27.12 -6.36
CA ASP A 184 -45.67 28.14 -5.44
C ASP A 184 -47.21 28.19 -5.47
N ASN A 185 -47.82 27.02 -5.61
CA ASN A 185 -49.26 26.87 -5.74
C ASN A 185 -49.68 25.62 -4.98
N ASN A 186 -50.42 25.80 -3.88
CA ASN A 186 -50.82 24.69 -3.02
C ASN A 186 -51.67 23.67 -3.77
N GLN A 187 -52.57 24.09 -4.67
CA GLN A 187 -53.41 23.15 -5.44
C GLN A 187 -52.56 22.26 -6.36
N PHE A 188 -51.57 22.85 -7.03
CA PHE A 188 -50.64 22.11 -7.87
C PHE A 188 -49.79 21.15 -7.03
N LYS A 189 -49.25 21.61 -5.90
CA LYS A 189 -48.48 20.78 -4.97
C LYS A 189 -49.31 19.58 -4.48
N GLN A 190 -50.55 19.81 -4.03
CA GLN A 190 -51.44 18.74 -3.57
C GLN A 190 -51.78 17.75 -4.69
N LYS A 191 -51.99 18.24 -5.91
CA LYS A 191 -52.19 17.38 -7.08
C LYS A 191 -50.95 16.52 -7.37
N LEU A 192 -49.74 17.06 -7.20
CA LEU A 192 -48.52 16.29 -7.40
C LEU A 192 -48.34 15.23 -6.30
N LEU A 193 -48.54 15.61 -5.04
CA LEU A 193 -48.46 14.71 -3.89
C LEU A 193 -49.54 13.63 -3.89
N SER A 194 -50.71 13.86 -4.50
CA SER A 194 -51.72 12.81 -4.66
C SER A 194 -51.29 11.71 -5.63
N HIS A 195 -50.41 12.00 -6.60
CA HIS A 195 -49.83 11.00 -7.50
C HIS A 195 -48.61 10.31 -6.87
N PHE A 196 -47.91 11.00 -5.97
CA PHE A 196 -46.72 10.50 -5.29
C PHE A 196 -46.87 10.59 -3.77
N PRO A 197 -47.75 9.77 -3.16
CA PRO A 197 -48.11 9.90 -1.75
C PRO A 197 -46.94 9.65 -0.80
N ASP A 198 -45.91 8.90 -1.23
CA ASP A 198 -44.72 8.62 -0.42
C ASP A 198 -43.68 9.75 -0.48
N ALA A 199 -43.85 10.75 -1.34
CA ALA A 199 -42.90 11.85 -1.44
C ALA A 199 -42.87 12.66 -0.14
N ILE A 200 -41.66 13.06 0.27
CA ILE A 200 -41.40 13.79 1.52
C ILE A 200 -41.20 15.30 1.31
N GLY A 201 -41.07 15.75 0.07
CA GLY A 201 -40.85 17.14 -0.32
C GLY A 201 -40.44 17.24 -1.78
N GLY A 202 -40.00 18.42 -2.22
CA GLY A 202 -39.57 18.64 -3.60
C GLY A 202 -38.53 19.74 -3.81
N GLU A 203 -37.77 19.61 -4.90
CA GLU A 203 -36.71 20.51 -5.34
C GLU A 203 -36.60 20.51 -6.89
N MET A 204 -35.59 21.17 -7.46
CA MET A 204 -35.50 21.41 -8.91
C MET A 204 -34.27 20.81 -9.62
N GLU A 205 -33.29 20.25 -8.91
CA GLU A 205 -31.97 19.96 -9.46
C GLU A 205 -31.58 18.47 -9.46
N ALA A 206 -32.15 17.64 -8.59
CA ALA A 206 -31.71 16.26 -8.36
C ALA A 206 -31.75 15.37 -9.61
N HIS A 207 -32.63 15.67 -10.56
CA HIS A 207 -32.67 15.00 -11.86
C HIS A 207 -31.33 15.11 -12.61
N GLY A 208 -30.73 16.29 -12.69
CA GLY A 208 -29.47 16.49 -13.41
C GLY A 208 -28.29 15.81 -12.71
N VAL A 209 -28.27 15.81 -11.37
CA VAL A 209 -27.24 15.11 -10.58
C VAL A 209 -27.28 13.61 -10.84
N TYR A 210 -28.47 12.99 -10.77
CA TYR A 210 -28.62 11.56 -11.05
C TYR A 210 -28.13 11.20 -12.46
N VAL A 211 -28.58 11.92 -13.48
CA VAL A 211 -28.25 11.62 -14.88
C VAL A 211 -26.73 11.70 -15.10
N ALA A 212 -26.07 12.72 -14.54
CA ALA A 212 -24.61 12.84 -14.63
C ALA A 212 -23.86 11.70 -13.93
N CYS A 213 -24.35 11.25 -12.77
CA CYS A 213 -23.72 10.19 -11.99
C CYS A 213 -23.95 8.79 -12.56
N HIS A 214 -25.11 8.53 -13.15
CA HIS A 214 -25.53 7.22 -13.63
C HIS A 214 -24.53 6.64 -14.64
N ASP A 215 -24.12 7.44 -15.62
CA ASP A 215 -23.22 6.98 -16.70
C ASP A 215 -21.79 6.72 -16.22
N LYS A 216 -21.40 7.32 -15.09
CA LYS A 216 -20.07 7.20 -14.49
C LYS A 216 -20.04 6.32 -13.24
N ASN A 217 -21.18 5.74 -12.86
CA ASN A 217 -21.36 4.93 -11.66
C ASN A 217 -20.85 5.64 -10.37
N VAL A 218 -21.05 6.96 -10.28
CA VAL A 218 -20.63 7.74 -9.12
C VAL A 218 -21.73 7.71 -8.05
N PRO A 219 -21.45 7.26 -6.81
CA PRO A 219 -22.39 7.31 -5.70
C PRO A 219 -22.94 8.73 -5.47
N TRP A 220 -24.25 8.88 -5.32
CA TRP A 220 -24.87 10.17 -5.07
C TRP A 220 -25.97 10.11 -4.00
N ILE A 221 -26.23 11.25 -3.37
CA ILE A 221 -27.38 11.47 -2.47
C ILE A 221 -27.81 12.93 -2.46
N ILE A 222 -29.10 13.18 -2.22
CA ILE A 222 -29.70 14.51 -2.08
C ILE A 222 -30.04 14.74 -0.60
N VAL A 223 -29.58 15.86 -0.07
CA VAL A 223 -29.84 16.31 1.30
C VAL A 223 -30.35 17.74 1.23
N LYS A 224 -31.62 17.95 1.56
CA LYS A 224 -32.25 19.28 1.52
C LYS A 224 -32.88 19.61 2.86
N THR A 225 -33.14 20.87 3.13
CA THR A 225 -33.88 21.32 4.32
C THR A 225 -35.11 22.11 3.92
N ILE A 226 -36.24 21.89 4.60
CA ILE A 226 -37.50 22.58 4.32
C ILE A 226 -37.37 24.08 4.62
N CYS A 227 -37.45 24.92 3.59
CA CYS A 227 -37.45 26.38 3.74
C CYS A 227 -38.80 27.04 3.51
N ASP A 228 -39.72 26.37 2.80
CA ASP A 228 -41.07 26.86 2.53
C ASP A 228 -42.08 25.71 2.29
N TRP A 229 -43.33 26.08 2.05
CA TRP A 229 -44.44 25.14 1.84
C TRP A 229 -45.00 25.15 0.43
N ALA A 230 -44.43 25.94 -0.49
CA ALA A 230 -44.87 26.12 -1.87
C ALA A 230 -46.39 26.34 -2.02
N ASP A 231 -46.98 27.15 -1.12
CA ASP A 231 -48.42 27.37 -1.00
C ASP A 231 -48.90 28.73 -1.50
N GLY A 232 -48.01 29.54 -2.09
CA GLY A 232 -48.29 30.91 -2.54
C GLY A 232 -47.88 31.99 -1.54
N HIS A 233 -47.40 31.61 -0.34
CA HIS A 233 -46.94 32.52 0.70
C HIS A 233 -45.45 32.28 0.99
N LYS A 234 -44.56 32.87 0.19
CA LYS A 234 -43.11 32.74 0.37
C LYS A 234 -42.56 33.70 1.42
N GLU A 235 -42.22 33.18 2.60
CA GLU A 235 -41.32 33.86 3.54
C GLU A 235 -39.85 33.49 3.21
N LYS A 236 -39.06 34.47 2.77
CA LYS A 236 -37.64 34.25 2.43
C LYS A 236 -36.71 34.20 3.65
N SER A 237 -37.20 34.54 4.83
CA SER A 237 -36.40 34.69 6.06
C SER A 237 -35.75 33.38 6.54
N PHE A 238 -36.31 32.22 6.20
CA PHE A 238 -35.85 30.93 6.69
C PHE A 238 -34.86 30.21 5.76
N GLN A 239 -34.56 30.77 4.58
CA GLN A 239 -33.67 30.14 3.59
C GLN A 239 -32.23 30.00 4.10
N SER A 240 -31.69 31.04 4.74
CA SER A 240 -30.34 31.02 5.30
C SER A 240 -30.18 29.99 6.41
N GLU A 241 -31.16 29.92 7.33
CA GLU A 241 -31.16 28.93 8.40
C GLU A 241 -31.31 27.51 7.84
N SER A 242 -32.19 27.30 6.86
CA SER A 242 -32.37 25.98 6.21
C SER A 242 -31.11 25.50 5.49
N ALA A 243 -30.44 26.40 4.76
CA ALA A 243 -29.18 26.09 4.10
C ALA A 243 -28.11 25.72 5.13
N TYR A 244 -27.96 26.51 6.21
CA TYR A 244 -27.03 26.20 7.30
C TYR A 244 -27.30 24.82 7.92
N ILE A 245 -28.56 24.48 8.19
CA ILE A 245 -28.95 23.17 8.73
C ILE A 245 -28.52 22.03 7.79
N ALA A 246 -28.74 22.17 6.48
CA ALA A 246 -28.37 21.13 5.50
C ALA A 246 -26.87 20.84 5.54
N PHE A 247 -26.04 21.90 5.49
CA PHE A 247 -24.59 21.75 5.46
C PHE A 247 -24.00 21.38 6.82
N SER A 248 -24.59 21.83 7.93
CA SER A 248 -24.25 21.37 9.28
C SER A 248 -24.46 19.85 9.42
N PHE A 249 -25.58 19.34 8.91
CA PHE A 249 -25.89 17.92 8.93
C PHE A 249 -24.94 17.09 8.04
N ILE A 250 -24.67 17.57 6.83
CA ILE A 250 -23.67 16.94 5.94
C ILE A 250 -22.31 16.93 6.63
N HIS A 251 -21.90 18.05 7.25
CA HIS A 251 -20.60 18.18 7.91
C HIS A 251 -20.47 17.17 9.04
N ARG A 252 -21.50 17.08 9.89
CA ARG A 252 -21.59 16.10 10.97
C ARG A 252 -21.46 14.66 10.48
N ALA A 253 -22.07 14.32 9.35
CA ALA A 253 -21.93 12.99 8.76
C ALA A 253 -20.49 12.73 8.26
N LEU A 254 -19.85 13.74 7.67
CA LEU A 254 -18.48 13.70 7.16
C LEU A 254 -17.39 13.80 8.26
N GLU A 255 -17.75 14.04 9.51
CA GLU A 255 -16.83 13.87 10.66
C GLU A 255 -16.57 12.39 11.01
N SER A 256 -17.35 11.45 10.46
CA SER A 256 -17.13 10.03 10.76
C SER A 256 -15.90 9.50 10.04
N LYS A 257 -14.91 9.03 10.80
CA LYS A 257 -13.65 8.48 10.25
C LYS A 257 -13.82 7.23 9.39
N PHE A 258 -14.89 6.46 9.59
CA PHE A 258 -15.03 5.12 9.00
C PHE A 258 -16.35 4.90 8.27
N ALA A 259 -17.28 5.86 8.29
CA ALA A 259 -18.61 5.69 7.70
C ALA A 259 -18.57 5.33 6.21
N PHE A 260 -17.53 5.78 5.48
CA PHE A 260 -17.45 5.70 4.02
C PHE A 260 -16.34 4.77 3.49
N SER A 261 -15.71 3.98 4.36
CA SER A 261 -14.61 3.06 3.97
C SER A 261 -15.01 2.06 2.88
N ASN A 262 -16.25 1.56 2.90
CA ASN A 262 -16.79 0.66 1.87
C ASN A 262 -16.91 1.31 0.48
N LEU A 263 -16.90 2.64 0.40
CA LEU A 263 -16.85 3.38 -0.86
C LEU A 263 -15.39 3.69 -1.27
N LYS A 264 -14.39 3.12 -0.58
CA LYS A 264 -12.96 3.46 -0.71
C LYS A 264 -12.67 4.95 -0.46
N ILE A 265 -13.49 5.60 0.38
CA ILE A 265 -13.31 6.99 0.80
C ILE A 265 -12.75 6.99 2.23
N LEU A 266 -11.55 7.54 2.41
CA LEU A 266 -10.83 7.54 3.67
C LEU A 266 -10.60 8.98 4.15
N PRO A 267 -10.57 9.24 5.47
CA PRO A 267 -10.29 10.56 6.00
C PRO A 267 -8.99 11.14 5.47
N PHE A 268 -8.99 12.43 5.19
CA PHE A 268 -7.79 13.18 4.89
C PHE A 268 -6.82 13.08 6.05
N LYS A 269 -5.61 12.60 5.74
CA LYS A 269 -4.45 12.74 6.61
C LYS A 269 -3.53 13.76 5.95
N LYS A 270 -3.27 14.86 6.65
CA LYS A 270 -2.30 15.88 6.20
C LYS A 270 -1.01 15.17 5.81
N LYS A 271 -0.54 15.36 4.57
CA LYS A 271 0.80 14.95 4.16
C LYS A 271 1.73 15.59 5.19
N ARG A 272 2.51 14.77 5.90
CA ARG A 272 3.47 15.30 6.86
C ARG A 272 4.64 15.86 6.04
N ASP A 273 4.55 17.13 5.61
CA ASP A 273 5.65 17.82 4.93
C ASP A 273 6.86 18.04 5.86
N SER A 274 6.63 17.93 7.16
CA SER A 274 7.67 17.84 8.18
C SER A 274 7.83 16.38 8.62
N PRO A 275 9.07 15.88 8.83
CA PRO A 275 9.30 14.54 9.36
C PRO A 275 8.51 14.32 10.64
N GLU A 276 8.15 13.05 10.90
CA GLU A 276 7.34 12.65 12.06
C GLU A 276 7.89 13.17 13.41
N VAL A 277 9.18 13.48 13.46
CA VAL A 277 9.85 14.07 14.61
C VAL A 277 10.58 15.33 14.20
N ASN A 278 10.03 16.47 14.60
CA ASN A 278 10.79 17.71 14.68
C ASN A 278 11.51 17.73 16.05
N LEU A 279 12.82 17.52 16.06
CA LEU A 279 13.65 17.59 17.27
C LEU A 279 14.30 18.98 17.41
N ASP A 280 13.67 20.00 16.83
CA ASP A 280 13.93 21.39 17.20
C ASP A 280 13.94 21.47 18.74
N ALA A 281 14.91 22.21 19.29
CA ALA A 281 15.01 22.35 20.75
C ALA A 281 13.70 22.88 21.37
N ILE A 282 12.85 23.53 20.58
CA ILE A 282 11.48 23.93 20.93
C ILE A 282 10.60 22.77 21.43
N ASN A 283 10.74 21.57 20.85
CA ASN A 283 9.95 20.38 21.19
C ASN A 283 10.52 19.63 22.41
N ILE A 284 11.76 19.96 22.79
CA ILE A 284 12.44 19.41 23.97
C ILE A 284 12.24 20.30 25.19
N LEU A 285 12.15 21.62 25.00
CA LEU A 285 11.95 22.59 26.08
C LEU A 285 10.83 22.25 27.08
N PRO A 286 9.67 21.69 26.67
CA PRO A 286 8.63 21.25 27.62
C PRO A 286 9.08 20.19 28.63
N LEU A 287 10.14 19.43 28.31
CA LEU A 287 10.75 18.44 29.21
C LEU A 287 11.73 19.09 30.21
N LEU A 288 12.32 20.23 29.84
CA LEU A 288 13.39 20.89 30.58
C LEU A 288 12.90 22.07 31.43
N VAL A 289 11.75 22.65 31.08
CA VAL A 289 11.23 23.89 31.66
C VAL A 289 9.86 23.67 32.27
N SER A 290 9.59 24.32 33.41
CA SER A 290 8.26 24.30 34.03
C SER A 290 7.20 24.84 33.07
N ARG A 291 5.98 24.27 33.10
CA ARG A 291 4.85 24.78 32.27
C ARG A 291 4.58 26.27 32.46
N ARG A 292 4.91 26.84 33.63
CA ARG A 292 4.70 28.27 33.95
C ARG A 292 5.71 29.19 33.25
N ASP A 293 6.90 28.68 32.94
CA ASP A 293 7.99 29.46 32.35
C ASP A 293 8.20 29.13 30.87
N LEU A 294 7.63 28.02 30.37
CA LEU A 294 7.72 27.61 28.97
C LEU A 294 7.30 28.72 28.00
N SER A 295 6.19 29.42 28.25
CA SER A 295 5.74 30.54 27.40
C SER A 295 6.71 31.71 27.36
N LYS A 296 7.50 31.92 28.42
CA LYS A 296 8.55 32.95 28.48
C LYS A 296 9.80 32.52 27.73
N VAL A 297 10.19 31.25 27.83
CA VAL A 297 11.36 30.72 27.10
C VAL A 297 11.12 30.70 25.60
N LEU A 298 9.89 30.39 25.18
CA LEU A 298 9.51 30.36 23.77
C LEU A 298 9.44 31.74 23.10
N SER A 299 9.52 32.85 23.86
CA SER A 299 9.38 34.19 23.28
C SER A 299 10.59 34.64 22.48
N ASN A 300 11.80 34.16 22.78
CA ASN A 300 13.01 34.47 22.02
C ASN A 300 13.80 33.20 21.70
N ARG A 301 13.89 32.87 20.41
CA ARG A 301 14.66 31.74 19.86
C ARG A 301 15.56 32.26 18.74
N GLU A 302 16.82 31.89 18.78
CA GLU A 302 17.80 32.17 17.74
C GLU A 302 18.47 30.89 17.27
N ILE A 303 18.56 30.70 15.95
CA ILE A 303 19.21 29.55 15.31
C ILE A 303 20.41 30.07 14.53
N ILE A 304 21.62 29.65 14.90
CA ILE A 304 22.85 30.09 14.25
C ILE A 304 23.49 28.91 13.52
N LYS A 305 23.69 29.06 12.21
CA LYS A 305 24.30 28.05 11.34
C LYS A 305 25.33 28.68 10.39
N ASP A 306 26.58 28.20 10.48
CA ASP A 306 27.65 28.50 9.53
C ASP A 306 28.35 27.19 9.11
N SER A 307 27.97 26.69 7.94
CA SER A 307 28.50 25.44 7.38
C SER A 307 30.02 25.51 7.10
N SER A 308 30.55 26.69 6.76
CA SER A 308 31.96 26.86 6.42
C SER A 308 32.87 26.69 7.64
N LYS A 309 32.39 27.17 8.81
CA LYS A 309 33.11 27.10 10.09
C LYS A 309 32.68 25.92 10.96
N LYS A 310 31.74 25.09 10.49
CA LYS A 310 31.08 24.02 11.25
C LYS A 310 30.51 24.54 12.58
N VAL A 311 29.71 25.60 12.50
CA VAL A 311 28.98 26.16 13.65
C VAL A 311 27.51 25.85 13.50
N TYR A 312 26.92 25.29 14.55
CA TYR A 312 25.47 25.10 14.66
C TYR A 312 25.06 25.09 16.13
N TYR A 313 24.16 25.98 16.51
CA TYR A 313 23.52 25.97 17.82
C TYR A 313 22.18 26.68 17.79
N GLU A 314 21.33 26.31 18.75
CA GLU A 314 20.05 26.97 19.02
C GLU A 314 20.08 27.56 20.42
N TYR A 315 19.64 28.81 20.55
CA TYR A 315 19.65 29.54 21.81
C TYR A 315 18.28 30.10 22.12
N PHE A 316 17.75 29.76 23.29
CA PHE A 316 16.52 30.34 23.83
C PHE A 316 16.86 31.18 25.04
N PHE A 317 16.27 32.36 25.16
CA PHE A 317 16.55 33.25 26.28
C PHE A 317 15.36 34.10 26.65
N PHE A 318 15.31 34.47 27.93
CA PHE A 318 14.23 35.29 28.46
C PHE A 318 14.71 36.07 29.68
N GLU A 319 14.01 37.17 29.97
CA GLU A 319 14.25 37.95 31.16
C GLU A 319 13.35 37.49 32.31
N ASN A 320 13.98 37.18 33.44
CA ASN A 320 13.30 36.79 34.67
C ASN A 320 13.82 37.65 35.82
N ARG A 321 12.96 38.50 36.39
CA ARG A 321 13.28 39.40 37.52
C ARG A 321 14.58 40.21 37.29
N GLY A 322 14.75 40.76 36.09
CA GLY A 322 15.91 41.59 35.71
C GLY A 322 17.20 40.80 35.47
N ARG A 323 17.11 39.51 35.14
CA ARG A 323 18.24 38.64 34.80
C ARG A 323 17.92 37.88 33.52
N VAL A 324 18.88 37.79 32.61
CA VAL A 324 18.76 36.95 31.41
C VAL A 324 19.11 35.51 31.77
N GLU A 325 18.19 34.60 31.52
CA GLU A 325 18.38 33.15 31.61
C GLU A 325 18.31 32.55 30.21
N GLY A 326 19.15 31.54 29.92
CA GLY A 326 19.22 30.97 28.57
C GLY A 326 19.46 29.45 28.52
N PHE A 327 19.04 28.85 27.41
CA PHE A 327 19.20 27.44 27.06
C PHE A 327 19.93 27.34 25.72
N LEU A 328 21.14 26.78 25.73
CA LEU A 328 22.01 26.63 24.58
C LEU A 328 22.11 25.17 24.17
N PHE A 329 21.64 24.84 22.97
CA PHE A 329 21.71 23.51 22.37
C PHE A 329 22.78 23.49 21.28
N ILE A 330 23.82 22.67 21.47
CA ILE A 330 24.98 22.61 20.57
C ILE A 330 24.86 21.40 19.65
N GLY A 331 25.01 21.63 18.33
CA GLY A 331 24.91 20.57 17.31
C GLY A 331 25.93 19.44 17.45
N LYS A 332 25.63 18.30 16.82
CA LYS A 332 26.49 17.09 16.82
C LYS A 332 27.81 17.27 16.06
N ASN A 333 27.73 17.87 14.87
CA ASN A 333 28.84 17.94 13.92
C ASN A 333 29.50 19.34 13.87
N VAL A 334 29.77 19.92 15.03
CA VAL A 334 30.31 21.29 15.15
C VAL A 334 31.74 21.33 15.68
N THR A 335 32.44 22.42 15.38
CA THR A 335 33.70 22.79 16.04
C THR A 335 33.35 23.58 17.30
N ILE A 336 33.57 22.98 18.47
CA ILE A 336 33.21 23.56 19.78
C ILE A 336 33.77 24.97 19.96
N THR A 337 35.05 25.18 19.63
CA THR A 337 35.74 26.48 19.72
C THR A 337 35.02 27.55 18.90
N ASN A 338 34.87 27.34 17.58
CA ASN A 338 34.19 28.30 16.69
C ASN A 338 32.74 28.57 17.10
N THR A 339 32.06 27.53 17.62
CA THR A 339 30.66 27.62 18.06
C THR A 339 30.52 28.54 19.27
N LEU A 340 31.39 28.37 20.27
CA LEU A 340 31.39 29.23 21.45
C LEU A 340 31.90 30.65 21.16
N ASP A 341 32.86 30.81 20.25
CA ASP A 341 33.31 32.14 19.80
C ASP A 341 32.17 32.90 19.14
N SER A 342 31.43 32.23 18.25
CA SER A 342 30.22 32.80 17.64
C SER A 342 29.17 33.15 18.70
N PHE A 343 28.93 32.28 19.68
CA PHE A 343 27.94 32.55 20.73
C PHE A 343 28.29 33.81 21.53
N VAL A 344 29.53 33.92 22.02
CA VAL A 344 29.98 35.06 22.85
C VAL A 344 30.08 36.37 22.05
N SER A 345 30.36 36.31 20.74
CA SER A 345 30.37 37.51 19.90
C SER A 345 28.97 38.00 19.53
N THR A 346 27.97 37.12 19.58
CA THR A 346 26.61 37.41 19.09
C THR A 346 25.67 37.81 20.21
N PHE A 347 25.78 37.19 21.38
CA PHE A 347 24.84 37.36 22.48
C PHE A 347 25.49 37.99 23.72
N GLU A 348 24.74 38.82 24.42
CA GLU A 348 25.14 39.27 25.75
C GLU A 348 25.22 38.08 26.71
N LYS A 349 26.22 38.14 27.60
CA LYS A 349 26.52 37.05 28.53
C LYS A 349 25.33 36.83 29.49
N PRO A 350 24.64 35.67 29.44
CA PRO A 350 23.51 35.40 30.32
C PRO A 350 23.97 35.20 31.76
N LYS A 351 23.08 35.43 32.73
CA LYS A 351 23.38 35.22 34.15
C LYS A 351 23.22 33.77 34.57
N ILE A 352 22.33 33.04 33.90
CA ILE A 352 22.08 31.60 34.05
C ILE A 352 22.05 30.99 32.65
N LEU A 353 22.86 29.96 32.41
CA LEU A 353 22.96 29.27 31.13
C LEU A 353 22.87 27.76 31.35
N ASN A 354 21.91 27.11 30.68
CA ASN A 354 21.83 25.66 30.58
C ASN A 354 22.41 25.23 29.23
N VAL A 355 23.39 24.33 29.23
CA VAL A 355 24.09 23.91 28.00
C VAL A 355 23.87 22.44 27.74
N TYR A 356 23.27 22.12 26.59
CA TYR A 356 23.00 20.77 26.14
C TYR A 356 23.83 20.44 24.90
N VAL A 357 24.41 19.26 24.90
CA VAL A 357 25.21 18.76 23.80
C VAL A 357 24.86 17.30 23.50
N THR A 358 24.95 16.88 22.26
CA THR A 358 24.76 15.46 21.87
C THR A 358 26.04 14.65 22.02
N LYS A 359 25.94 13.34 22.27
CA LYS A 359 27.08 12.44 22.26
C LYS A 359 27.66 12.31 20.84
N LYS A 360 28.98 12.10 20.75
CA LYS A 360 29.68 11.87 19.47
C LYS A 360 30.66 10.72 19.61
N TYR A 361 30.77 9.91 18.56
CA TYR A 361 31.60 8.71 18.51
C TYR A 361 32.58 8.79 17.33
N ASN A 362 33.72 8.12 17.47
CA ASN A 362 34.67 7.85 16.39
C ASN A 362 34.94 6.34 16.29
N ALA A 363 35.83 5.93 15.38
CA ALA A 363 36.17 4.52 15.17
C ALA A 363 36.71 3.80 16.44
N THR A 364 37.24 4.56 17.41
CA THR A 364 37.87 4.04 18.63
C THR A 364 36.97 4.12 19.87
N GLY A 365 35.81 4.79 19.81
CA GLY A 365 34.89 4.90 20.94
C GLY A 365 34.24 6.29 21.10
N PRO A 366 33.63 6.58 22.27
CA PRO A 366 33.03 7.87 22.57
C PRO A 366 34.08 8.98 22.62
N ILE A 367 33.70 10.16 22.13
CA ILE A 367 34.47 11.40 22.29
C ILE A 367 33.95 12.12 23.54
N ASP A 368 34.84 12.43 24.48
CA ASP A 368 34.51 13.25 25.64
C ASP A 368 34.33 14.72 25.25
N ARG A 369 33.08 15.07 24.89
CA ARG A 369 32.71 16.42 24.48
C ARG A 369 32.53 17.36 25.67
N ILE A 370 32.02 16.87 26.79
CA ILE A 370 31.74 17.66 27.99
C ILE A 370 33.04 18.23 28.56
N SER A 371 34.10 17.41 28.68
CA SER A 371 35.40 17.89 29.16
C SER A 371 35.99 18.97 28.27
N HIS A 372 35.89 18.80 26.94
CA HIS A 372 36.33 19.82 25.98
C HIS A 372 35.51 21.11 26.10
N LEU A 373 34.18 21.01 26.21
CA LEU A 373 33.29 22.15 26.40
C LEU A 373 33.56 22.88 27.73
N ASN A 374 33.81 22.16 28.83
CA ASN A 374 34.18 22.74 30.12
C ASN A 374 35.49 23.55 30.00
N LYS A 375 36.49 23.04 29.28
CA LYS A 375 37.74 23.76 29.03
C LYS A 375 37.53 25.02 28.18
N GLU A 376 36.72 24.93 27.12
CA GLU A 376 36.50 26.05 26.20
C GLU A 376 35.56 27.13 26.76
N THR A 377 34.59 26.76 27.60
CA THR A 377 33.73 27.71 28.34
C THR A 377 34.52 28.46 29.41
N ALA A 378 35.48 27.80 30.08
CA ALA A 378 36.37 28.43 31.06
C ALA A 378 37.24 29.53 30.42
N LYS A 379 37.83 29.24 29.24
CA LYS A 379 38.62 30.23 28.46
C LYS A 379 37.81 31.49 28.11
N ARG A 380 36.50 31.34 27.94
CA ARG A 380 35.56 32.42 27.56
C ARG A 380 34.78 32.98 28.74
N GLN A 381 35.18 32.64 29.97
CA GLN A 381 34.55 33.08 31.22
C GLN A 381 33.06 32.71 31.36
N LEU A 382 32.56 31.71 30.63
CA LEU A 382 31.16 31.25 30.70
C LEU A 382 30.91 30.28 31.85
N SER A 383 31.94 29.65 32.43
CA SER A 383 31.75 28.62 33.45
C SER A 383 30.96 29.09 34.68
N ALA A 384 31.08 30.36 35.07
CA ALA A 384 30.37 30.93 36.22
C ALA A 384 28.87 31.18 35.96
N THR A 385 28.42 31.12 34.72
CA THR A 385 27.01 31.32 34.34
C THR A 385 26.28 29.99 34.15
N ILE A 386 27.01 28.87 34.05
CA ILE A 386 26.43 27.54 33.82
C ILE A 386 25.80 27.04 35.11
N TYR A 387 24.49 26.75 35.09
CA TYR A 387 23.72 26.45 36.29
C TYR A 387 23.88 25.03 36.82
N ASP A 388 23.73 24.02 35.96
CA ASP A 388 23.72 22.59 36.32
C ASP A 388 24.72 21.77 35.49
N GLY A 389 25.88 22.37 35.25
CA GLY A 389 26.90 21.80 34.36
C GLY A 389 26.45 21.72 32.90
N ILE A 390 27.29 21.10 32.09
CA ILE A 390 27.00 20.81 30.68
C ILE A 390 26.48 19.37 30.61
N GLN A 391 25.31 19.18 30.00
CA GLN A 391 24.59 17.91 30.04
C GLN A 391 24.50 17.28 28.65
N TYR A 392 24.50 15.95 28.61
CA TYR A 392 24.13 15.23 27.40
C TYR A 392 22.62 15.29 27.21
N LEU A 393 22.19 15.75 26.03
CA LEU A 393 20.78 15.91 25.70
C LEU A 393 20.04 14.56 25.79
N GLU A 394 20.67 13.49 25.32
CA GLU A 394 20.13 12.12 25.31
C GLU A 394 19.81 11.63 26.73
N GLU A 395 20.71 11.87 27.70
CA GLU A 395 20.51 11.46 29.10
C GLU A 395 19.41 12.28 29.78
N THR A 396 19.36 13.58 29.49
CA THR A 396 18.35 14.48 30.07
C THR A 396 16.95 14.12 29.60
N ILE A 397 16.78 13.81 28.31
CA ILE A 397 15.52 13.35 27.73
C ILE A 397 15.11 12.00 28.35
N TRP A 398 16.05 11.06 28.46
CA TRP A 398 15.79 9.78 29.09
C TRP A 398 15.24 9.96 30.51
N ASP A 399 15.94 10.72 31.36
CA ASP A 399 15.57 10.90 32.76
C ASP A 399 14.25 11.65 32.96
N SER A 400 13.90 12.51 32.00
CA SER A 400 12.65 13.26 32.02
C SER A 400 11.44 12.42 31.63
N THR A 401 11.63 11.44 30.74
CA THR A 401 10.56 10.66 30.10
C THR A 401 10.37 9.25 30.67
N PHE A 402 11.45 8.61 31.14
CA PHE A 402 11.47 7.21 31.62
C PHE A 402 11.55 7.09 33.15
N LYS A 403 10.67 7.78 33.89
CA LYS A 403 10.66 7.77 35.37
C LYS A 403 10.31 6.41 36.00
N SER A 404 9.76 5.47 35.22
CA SER A 404 9.37 4.13 35.67
C SER A 404 9.56 3.09 34.53
N TYR A 405 10.73 3.09 33.90
CA TYR A 405 11.08 2.02 32.95
C TYR A 405 11.25 0.70 33.72
N ASP A 406 10.42 -0.30 33.40
CA ASP A 406 10.49 -1.60 34.03
C ASP A 406 11.63 -2.40 33.39
N ASP A 407 12.75 -2.47 34.10
CA ASP A 407 13.99 -3.10 33.66
C ASP A 407 13.94 -4.63 33.92
N THR A 408 12.81 -5.28 33.60
CA THR A 408 12.67 -6.73 33.75
C THR A 408 13.72 -7.41 32.89
N LYS A 409 14.78 -7.89 33.53
CA LYS A 409 15.90 -8.57 32.89
C LYS A 409 15.40 -9.77 32.10
N HIS A 410 15.35 -9.65 30.77
CA HIS A 410 15.13 -10.81 29.93
C HIS A 410 16.37 -11.71 29.95
N HIS A 411 16.15 -12.99 30.23
CA HIS A 411 17.21 -13.98 30.19
C HIS A 411 17.47 -14.38 28.74
N LYS A 412 18.67 -14.04 28.23
CA LYS A 412 19.20 -14.62 26.99
C LYS A 412 19.07 -16.14 27.08
N ARG A 413 18.41 -16.74 26.09
CA ARG A 413 18.25 -18.19 25.98
C ARG A 413 19.63 -18.86 26.07
N SER A 414 19.78 -19.83 26.97
CA SER A 414 21.07 -20.51 27.20
C SER A 414 21.53 -21.35 26.00
N ASP A 415 20.63 -21.62 25.06
CA ASP A 415 20.83 -22.42 23.85
C ASP A 415 20.89 -21.59 22.56
N TYR A 416 20.98 -20.27 22.64
CA TYR A 416 21.15 -19.42 21.47
C TYR A 416 22.53 -19.61 20.83
N ILE A 417 22.57 -19.82 19.51
CA ILE A 417 23.79 -19.84 18.71
C ILE A 417 23.78 -18.63 17.78
N ASP A 418 24.83 -17.82 17.87
CA ASP A 418 25.00 -16.66 17.02
C ASP A 418 25.49 -17.11 15.63
N GLN A 419 24.57 -17.16 14.69
CA GLN A 419 24.84 -17.61 13.31
C GLN A 419 25.50 -16.50 12.48
N SER A 420 26.20 -16.90 11.41
CA SER A 420 26.83 -15.94 10.49
C SER A 420 25.79 -15.12 9.73
N LEU A 421 26.06 -13.82 9.56
CA LEU A 421 25.26 -12.88 8.78
C LEU A 421 25.89 -12.66 7.40
N TYR A 422 25.08 -12.55 6.37
CA TYR A 422 25.52 -12.37 4.99
C TYR A 422 24.94 -11.11 4.35
N THR A 423 25.59 -10.56 3.33
CA THR A 423 25.01 -9.53 2.45
C THR A 423 23.96 -10.13 1.52
N TYR A 424 22.85 -9.42 1.24
CA TYR A 424 21.72 -10.00 0.48
C TYR A 424 21.90 -10.02 -1.06
N HIS A 425 22.68 -9.09 -1.63
CA HIS A 425 22.86 -8.96 -3.10
C HIS A 425 24.31 -8.85 -3.59
N GLU A 426 25.30 -8.64 -2.69
CA GLU A 426 26.72 -8.55 -3.03
C GLU A 426 27.42 -9.84 -2.59
N ASP A 427 27.78 -10.71 -3.53
CA ASP A 427 28.68 -11.88 -3.38
C ASP A 427 28.39 -12.88 -2.24
N ASP A 428 27.23 -12.79 -1.54
CA ASP A 428 26.95 -13.51 -0.28
C ASP A 428 28.14 -13.42 0.70
N THR A 429 28.70 -12.21 0.87
CA THR A 429 29.86 -12.00 1.75
C THR A 429 29.49 -12.28 3.21
N ASN A 430 30.31 -13.09 3.88
CA ASN A 430 30.14 -13.38 5.30
C ASN A 430 30.64 -12.21 6.15
N LEU A 431 29.74 -11.63 6.95
CA LEU A 431 30.00 -10.48 7.83
C LEU A 431 30.36 -10.88 9.27
N GLY A 432 30.49 -12.18 9.53
CA GLY A 432 30.73 -12.75 10.86
C GLY A 432 29.43 -12.99 11.63
N HIS A 433 29.56 -13.13 12.95
CA HIS A 433 28.43 -13.45 13.83
C HIS A 433 27.41 -12.31 13.91
N GLY A 434 26.13 -12.62 13.76
CA GLY A 434 25.04 -11.65 13.64
C GLY A 434 24.89 -10.72 14.84
N THR A 435 24.85 -11.24 16.07
CA THR A 435 24.71 -10.37 17.26
C THR A 435 25.94 -9.49 17.47
N GLU A 436 27.14 -10.00 17.19
CA GLU A 436 28.38 -9.23 17.27
C GLU A 436 28.42 -8.10 16.22
N TYR A 437 28.03 -8.42 14.99
CA TYR A 437 27.92 -7.44 13.91
C TYR A 437 26.92 -6.33 14.25
N PHE A 438 25.70 -6.68 14.65
CA PHE A 438 24.69 -5.67 15.01
C PHE A 438 25.05 -4.91 16.29
N LYS A 439 25.69 -5.52 17.29
CA LYS A 439 26.28 -4.78 18.42
C LYS A 439 27.22 -3.69 17.94
N SER A 440 28.09 -3.99 16.98
CA SER A 440 29.00 -3.00 16.42
C SER A 440 28.28 -1.85 15.70
N ILE A 441 27.16 -2.14 15.02
CA ILE A 441 26.29 -1.14 14.37
C ILE A 441 25.55 -0.28 15.41
N LEU A 442 25.05 -0.91 16.47
CA LEU A 442 24.27 -0.30 17.54
C LEU A 442 25.14 0.49 18.53
N ALA A 443 26.46 0.23 18.54
CA ALA A 443 27.48 0.96 19.31
C ALA A 443 28.04 2.21 18.56
N ASP A 444 27.35 2.70 17.53
CA ASP A 444 27.67 3.94 16.77
C ASP A 444 28.96 3.91 15.91
N LYS A 445 29.48 2.74 15.51
CA LYS A 445 30.62 2.68 14.56
C LYS A 445 30.26 3.06 13.13
N MET A 446 28.98 3.00 12.77
CA MET A 446 28.44 3.47 11.50
C MET A 446 27.26 4.37 11.82
N GLY A 447 27.03 5.43 11.02
CA GLY A 447 25.89 6.33 11.17
C GLY A 447 24.54 5.60 11.10
N SER A 448 23.46 6.36 11.10
CA SER A 448 22.11 5.81 11.06
C SER A 448 21.89 4.80 9.91
N SER A 449 21.07 3.78 10.18
CA SER A 449 20.94 2.63 9.27
C SER A 449 19.64 1.87 9.51
N ILE A 450 18.92 1.60 8.43
CA ILE A 450 17.81 0.65 8.40
C ILE A 450 18.38 -0.69 7.97
N SER A 451 18.38 -1.68 8.87
CA SER A 451 18.91 -3.02 8.60
C SER A 451 17.75 -3.99 8.40
N ILE A 452 17.64 -4.56 7.20
CA ILE A 452 16.62 -5.55 6.87
C ILE A 452 17.27 -6.92 6.76
N ILE A 453 16.80 -7.87 7.56
CA ILE A 453 17.33 -9.24 7.65
C ILE A 453 16.32 -10.20 7.01
N PHE A 454 16.75 -10.81 5.90
CA PHE A 454 15.99 -11.80 5.16
C PHE A 454 16.32 -13.22 5.62
N GLY A 455 15.31 -14.09 5.55
CA GLY A 455 15.51 -15.52 5.59
C GLY A 455 14.21 -16.30 5.70
N SER A 456 14.27 -17.62 5.49
CA SER A 456 13.11 -18.51 5.50
C SER A 456 12.49 -18.71 6.89
N GLY A 457 11.31 -19.35 6.95
CA GLY A 457 10.69 -19.78 8.20
C GLY A 457 11.63 -20.68 9.01
N GLY A 458 11.74 -20.44 10.32
CA GLY A 458 12.59 -21.25 11.21
C GLY A 458 14.11 -21.08 11.06
N VAL A 459 14.58 -20.12 10.25
CA VAL A 459 16.02 -19.81 10.08
C VAL A 459 16.65 -19.10 11.30
N GLY A 460 15.86 -18.68 12.28
CA GLY A 460 16.35 -18.04 13.50
C GLY A 460 16.28 -16.49 13.54
N LYS A 461 15.44 -15.86 12.70
CA LYS A 461 15.19 -14.41 12.72
C LYS A 461 14.69 -13.92 14.09
N THR A 462 13.60 -14.52 14.58
CA THR A 462 13.00 -14.23 15.89
C THR A 462 13.98 -14.42 17.05
N THR A 463 14.74 -15.51 17.03
CA THR A 463 15.76 -15.79 18.05
C THR A 463 16.93 -14.79 18.01
N LEU A 464 17.28 -14.27 16.82
CA LEU A 464 18.26 -13.19 16.69
C LEU A 464 17.71 -11.89 17.30
N CYS A 465 16.46 -11.51 17.01
CA CYS A 465 15.82 -10.34 17.62
C CYS A 465 15.80 -10.42 19.15
N ASP A 466 15.48 -11.59 19.72
CA ASP A 466 15.52 -11.82 21.16
C ASP A 466 16.90 -11.71 21.77
N ALA A 467 17.90 -12.27 21.09
CA ALA A 467 19.30 -12.19 21.52
C ALA A 467 19.80 -10.74 21.47
N LEU A 468 19.43 -9.98 20.43
CA LEU A 468 19.75 -8.56 20.30
C LEU A 468 19.08 -7.74 21.40
N LYS A 469 17.77 -7.89 21.62
CA LYS A 469 17.05 -7.21 22.71
C LYS A 469 17.74 -7.46 24.05
N SER A 470 17.98 -8.72 24.38
CA SER A 470 18.62 -9.11 25.63
C SER A 470 20.03 -8.54 25.79
N ASP A 471 20.79 -8.47 24.69
CA ASP A 471 22.14 -7.93 24.71
C ASP A 471 22.15 -6.40 24.83
N ILE A 472 21.22 -5.69 24.20
CA ILE A 472 21.05 -4.23 24.31
C ILE A 472 20.65 -3.83 25.74
N GLU A 473 19.72 -4.57 26.35
CA GLU A 473 19.24 -4.31 27.71
C GLU A 473 20.31 -4.66 28.78
N ARG A 474 21.23 -5.58 28.49
CA ARG A 474 22.30 -5.99 29.42
C ARG A 474 23.54 -5.12 29.38
N ASP A 475 23.79 -4.43 28.27
CA ASP A 475 24.95 -3.54 28.08
C ASP A 475 24.78 -2.24 28.90
N SER A 476 24.80 -2.44 30.22
CA SER A 476 24.52 -1.47 31.28
C SER A 476 25.69 -0.52 31.55
N ASP A 477 26.85 -0.73 30.91
CA ASP A 477 28.06 0.01 31.24
C ASP A 477 28.16 1.39 30.56
N VAL A 478 27.29 1.76 29.59
CA VAL A 478 27.47 3.07 28.89
C VAL A 478 26.17 3.79 28.47
N ARG A 479 24.99 3.17 28.34
CA ARG A 479 23.79 3.88 27.84
C ARG A 479 22.47 3.41 28.47
N LYS A 480 21.68 4.36 28.96
CA LYS A 480 20.25 4.16 29.19
C LYS A 480 19.56 4.00 27.83
N LYS A 481 19.24 2.78 27.44
CA LYS A 481 18.64 2.43 26.12
C LYS A 481 17.39 1.59 26.31
N GLY A 482 16.34 1.93 25.57
CA GLY A 482 15.09 1.19 25.49
C GLY A 482 15.01 0.41 24.18
N VAL A 483 14.32 -0.72 24.18
CA VAL A 483 14.07 -1.52 22.97
C VAL A 483 12.58 -1.61 22.72
N PHE A 484 12.13 -1.05 21.59
CA PHE A 484 10.77 -1.25 21.10
C PHE A 484 10.74 -2.46 20.18
N LEU A 485 10.31 -3.62 20.71
CA LEU A 485 10.21 -4.87 19.96
C LEU A 485 8.76 -5.11 19.51
N ILE A 486 8.54 -5.11 18.20
CA ILE A 486 7.27 -5.47 17.57
C ILE A 486 7.36 -6.92 17.07
N ARG A 487 6.28 -7.69 17.29
CA ARG A 487 6.12 -9.06 16.77
C ARG A 487 4.98 -9.09 15.76
N GLY A 488 5.32 -9.31 14.49
CA GLY A 488 4.37 -9.37 13.39
C GLY A 488 3.29 -10.43 13.59
N GLU A 489 3.65 -11.60 14.10
CA GLU A 489 2.75 -12.71 14.44
C GLU A 489 1.58 -12.31 15.38
N ARG A 490 1.72 -11.23 16.14
CA ARG A 490 0.70 -10.75 17.10
C ARG A 490 -0.24 -9.68 16.54
N THR A 491 0.02 -9.19 15.32
CA THR A 491 -0.73 -8.07 14.74
C THR A 491 -2.24 -8.32 14.72
N SER A 492 -2.66 -9.52 14.30
CA SER A 492 -4.08 -9.90 14.23
C SER A 492 -4.75 -10.10 15.59
N SER A 493 -3.96 -10.24 16.67
CA SER A 493 -4.47 -10.42 18.04
C SER A 493 -4.64 -9.10 18.80
N LEU A 494 -4.30 -7.96 18.20
CA LEU A 494 -4.47 -6.65 18.80
C LEU A 494 -5.96 -6.32 19.01
N LYS A 495 -6.31 -5.78 20.19
CA LYS A 495 -7.70 -5.42 20.54
C LYS A 495 -8.38 -4.50 19.52
N ASN A 496 -7.61 -3.55 18.96
CA ASN A 496 -8.11 -2.57 18.00
C ASN A 496 -7.71 -2.95 16.56
N PHE A 497 -7.44 -4.23 16.28
CA PHE A 497 -6.88 -4.67 15.00
C PHE A 497 -7.62 -4.10 13.78
N HIS A 498 -8.95 -4.03 13.81
CA HIS A 498 -9.77 -3.52 12.71
C HIS A 498 -9.62 -2.02 12.45
N ASP A 499 -9.17 -1.25 13.43
CA ASP A 499 -9.06 0.22 13.37
C ASP A 499 -7.63 0.69 13.06
N ILE A 500 -6.67 -0.24 12.94
CA ILE A 500 -5.26 0.07 12.69
C ILE A 500 -5.04 0.40 11.22
N TYR A 501 -4.46 1.57 10.99
CA TYR A 501 -3.89 2.01 9.72
C TYR A 501 -2.47 2.48 9.97
N VAL A 502 -1.51 1.98 9.19
CA VAL A 502 -0.10 2.25 9.38
C VAL A 502 0.46 2.90 8.13
N GLU A 503 0.98 4.11 8.28
CA GLU A 503 1.76 4.79 7.24
C GLU A 503 3.14 5.19 7.76
N SER A 504 3.42 4.93 9.06
CA SER A 504 4.54 5.53 9.75
C SER A 504 4.95 4.77 11.01
N LEU A 505 6.14 5.06 11.57
CA LEU A 505 6.62 4.39 12.78
C LEU A 505 5.79 4.78 14.01
N LEU A 506 5.29 6.01 14.07
CA LEU A 506 4.43 6.44 15.18
C LEU A 506 3.07 5.74 15.17
N ASP A 507 2.52 5.43 13.99
CA ASP A 507 1.29 4.64 13.90
C ASP A 507 1.50 3.22 14.44
N LEU A 508 2.66 2.60 14.14
CA LEU A 508 3.04 1.31 14.72
C LEU A 508 3.27 1.42 16.23
N PHE A 509 3.89 2.50 16.70
CA PHE A 509 4.03 2.72 18.14
C PHE A 509 2.67 2.78 18.83
N GLU A 510 1.73 3.58 18.32
CA GLU A 510 0.38 3.67 18.88
C GLU A 510 -0.37 2.34 18.86
N ALA A 511 -0.21 1.55 17.80
CA ALA A 511 -0.82 0.23 17.67
C ALA A 511 -0.27 -0.80 18.67
N PHE A 512 1.04 -0.77 18.95
CA PHE A 512 1.73 -1.81 19.73
C PHE A 512 2.21 -1.36 21.12
N LYS A 513 2.05 -0.09 21.51
CA LYS A 513 2.60 0.44 22.77
C LYS A 513 2.12 -0.31 24.00
N GLU A 514 0.85 -0.73 24.04
CA GLU A 514 0.25 -1.46 25.17
C GLU A 514 0.88 -2.85 25.37
N GLU A 515 1.44 -3.45 24.32
CA GLU A 515 2.12 -4.75 24.39
C GLU A 515 3.63 -4.63 24.68
N SER A 516 4.14 -3.39 24.75
CA SER A 516 5.55 -3.10 24.95
C SER A 516 5.86 -2.62 26.37
N ASN A 517 7.13 -2.69 26.76
CA ASN A 517 7.65 -2.05 27.98
C ASN A 517 7.71 -0.50 27.89
N LEU A 518 7.24 0.07 26.78
CA LEU A 518 7.18 1.51 26.52
C LEU A 518 5.75 2.07 26.66
N SER A 519 4.81 1.29 27.18
CA SER A 519 3.38 1.64 27.31
C SER A 519 3.10 2.95 28.06
N ASN A 520 4.02 3.37 28.94
CA ASN A 520 3.91 4.61 29.71
C ASN A 520 4.37 5.87 28.95
N LEU A 521 4.99 5.73 27.77
CA LEU A 521 5.43 6.88 26.97
C LEU A 521 4.27 7.44 26.15
N SER A 522 4.18 8.77 26.08
CA SER A 522 3.37 9.41 25.06
C SER A 522 4.02 9.24 23.67
N THR A 523 3.25 9.39 22.61
CA THR A 523 3.74 9.38 21.22
C THR A 523 4.89 10.37 21.04
N ASN A 524 4.80 11.55 21.65
CA ASN A 524 5.82 12.59 21.59
C ASN A 524 7.10 12.20 22.35
N ASP A 525 6.97 11.59 23.53
CA ASP A 525 8.14 11.15 24.30
C ASP A 525 8.86 10.01 23.59
N PHE A 526 8.12 9.06 23.01
CA PHE A 526 8.69 8.01 22.17
C PHE A 526 9.44 8.61 20.99
N SER A 527 8.82 9.57 20.30
CA SER A 527 9.36 10.16 19.08
C SER A 527 10.68 10.91 19.34
N ILE A 528 10.74 11.71 20.41
CA ILE A 528 11.96 12.42 20.84
C ILE A 528 13.05 11.43 21.27
N ASN A 529 12.73 10.42 22.08
CA ASN A 529 13.70 9.42 22.51
C ASN A 529 14.24 8.59 21.34
N TYR A 530 13.37 8.19 20.42
CA TYR A 530 13.74 7.46 19.22
C TYR A 530 14.72 8.28 18.37
N ALA A 531 14.40 9.55 18.11
CA ALA A 531 15.23 10.41 17.28
C ALA A 531 16.58 10.78 17.95
N CYS A 532 16.65 10.82 19.29
CA CYS A 532 17.91 10.93 20.04
C CYS A 532 18.75 9.64 20.06
N GLY A 533 18.20 8.49 19.65
CA GLY A 533 18.87 7.18 19.70
C GLY A 533 18.79 6.50 21.09
N ASN A 534 17.89 6.97 21.96
CA ASN A 534 17.59 6.35 23.25
C ASN A 534 16.74 5.09 23.09
N ILE A 535 15.86 5.04 22.09
CA ILE A 535 15.04 3.86 21.79
C ILE A 535 15.53 3.22 20.49
N GLN A 536 15.79 1.91 20.54
CA GLN A 536 16.08 1.08 19.38
C GLN A 536 14.83 0.33 18.96
N VAL A 537 14.52 0.34 17.66
CA VAL A 537 13.32 -0.31 17.13
C VAL A 537 13.71 -1.63 16.46
N ILE A 538 13.05 -2.70 16.89
CA ILE A 538 13.18 -4.03 16.29
C ILE A 538 11.79 -4.47 15.85
N ILE A 539 11.60 -4.69 14.55
CA ILE A 539 10.36 -5.23 13.98
C ILE A 539 10.65 -6.63 13.50
N ASP A 540 10.12 -7.63 14.19
CA ASP A 540 10.25 -9.03 13.84
C ASP A 540 9.02 -9.48 13.04
N GLY A 541 9.18 -9.81 11.75
CA GLY A 541 8.09 -10.25 10.88
C GLY A 541 7.36 -9.11 10.18
N LEU A 542 8.06 -8.26 9.42
CA LEU A 542 7.42 -7.19 8.64
C LEU A 542 6.41 -7.74 7.61
N ASP A 543 6.69 -8.89 7.01
CA ASP A 543 5.79 -9.58 6.09
C ASP A 543 4.48 -10.03 6.76
N GLU A 544 4.52 -10.35 8.05
CA GLU A 544 3.33 -10.73 8.82
C GLU A 544 2.46 -9.51 9.15
N ILE A 545 3.07 -8.34 9.42
CA ILE A 545 2.35 -7.07 9.61
C ILE A 545 1.65 -6.67 8.31
N ASP A 546 2.36 -6.73 7.18
CA ASP A 546 1.83 -6.42 5.85
C ASP A 546 0.70 -7.36 5.44
N SER A 547 0.89 -8.66 5.63
CA SER A 547 -0.14 -9.67 5.38
C SER A 547 -1.39 -9.45 6.25
N ALA A 548 -1.22 -9.10 7.53
CA ALA A 548 -2.34 -8.88 8.46
C ALA A 548 -3.12 -7.59 8.15
N LEU A 549 -2.43 -6.49 7.86
CA LEU A 549 -3.08 -5.19 7.67
C LEU A 549 -3.57 -4.98 6.23
N GLY A 550 -2.94 -5.62 5.24
CA GLY A 550 -3.26 -5.49 3.82
C GLY A 550 -3.19 -4.03 3.36
N GLU A 551 -4.23 -3.54 2.70
CA GLU A 551 -4.32 -2.14 2.21
C GLU A 551 -4.22 -1.09 3.34
N ARG A 552 -4.36 -1.49 4.60
CA ARG A 552 -4.24 -0.60 5.76
C ARG A 552 -2.78 -0.35 6.17
N PHE A 553 -1.81 -1.07 5.61
CA PHE A 553 -0.39 -0.78 5.76
C PHE A 553 0.17 -0.23 4.47
N ASN A 554 0.52 1.06 4.47
CA ASN A 554 1.19 1.68 3.34
C ASN A 554 2.71 1.52 3.50
N LEU A 555 3.25 0.47 2.90
CA LEU A 555 4.67 0.12 3.01
C LEU A 555 5.60 1.23 2.49
N GLU A 556 5.23 1.87 1.37
CA GLU A 556 6.03 2.93 0.75
C GLU A 556 6.15 4.15 1.67
N ARG A 557 5.00 4.65 2.18
CA ARG A 557 4.98 5.75 3.14
C ARG A 557 5.70 5.40 4.44
N PHE A 558 5.55 4.16 4.90
CA PHE A 558 6.26 3.70 6.09
C PHE A 558 7.78 3.80 5.91
N PHE A 559 8.34 3.27 4.82
CA PHE A 559 9.78 3.40 4.55
C PHE A 559 10.25 4.83 4.29
N GLN A 560 9.39 5.67 3.69
CA GLN A 560 9.65 7.10 3.56
C GLN A 560 9.77 7.75 4.94
N SER A 561 8.84 7.46 5.86
CA SER A 561 8.85 7.99 7.23
C SER A 561 10.11 7.59 8.00
N LEU A 562 10.59 6.35 7.80
CA LEU A 562 11.85 5.89 8.38
C LEU A 562 13.07 6.65 7.82
N SER A 563 13.04 6.99 6.52
CA SER A 563 14.10 7.72 5.84
C SER A 563 14.13 9.20 6.27
N ASP A 564 12.97 9.85 6.41
CA ASP A 564 12.85 11.24 6.84
C ASP A 564 13.36 11.47 8.27
N LEU A 565 13.21 10.48 9.14
CA LEU A 565 13.74 10.50 10.51
C LEU A 565 15.27 10.38 10.56
N ASP A 566 15.87 9.80 9.52
CA ASP A 566 17.28 9.48 9.43
C ASP A 566 18.16 10.68 9.04
N GLU A 567 17.69 11.49 8.09
CA GLU A 567 18.42 12.64 7.52
C GLU A 567 18.82 13.70 8.57
N ARG A 568 18.18 13.71 9.75
CA ARG A 568 18.34 14.76 10.75
C ARG A 568 19.29 14.42 11.92
N PHE A 569 19.41 13.15 12.33
CA PHE A 569 20.11 12.80 13.60
C PHE A 569 21.32 11.88 13.45
N HIS A 570 21.37 11.09 12.38
CA HIS A 570 22.38 10.06 12.18
C HIS A 570 22.59 9.12 13.40
N ASN A 571 21.55 8.90 14.22
CA ASN A 571 21.58 8.10 15.46
C ASN A 571 20.49 7.02 15.52
N THR A 572 19.49 7.09 14.63
CA THR A 572 18.38 6.13 14.55
C THR A 572 18.87 4.79 14.02
N LYS A 573 18.41 3.71 14.66
CA LYS A 573 18.76 2.33 14.31
C LYS A 573 17.50 1.49 14.32
N ILE A 574 17.18 0.91 13.16
CA ILE A 574 16.04 0.03 13.01
C ILE A 574 16.54 -1.31 12.49
N ILE A 575 16.10 -2.38 13.14
CA ILE A 575 16.30 -3.75 12.67
C ILE A 575 14.94 -4.31 12.29
N LEU A 576 14.81 -4.71 11.03
CA LEU A 576 13.61 -5.31 10.46
C LEU A 576 13.94 -6.75 10.08
N THR A 577 13.07 -7.70 10.37
CA THR A 577 13.17 -9.06 9.83
C THR A 577 12.00 -9.33 8.90
N THR A 578 12.25 -10.08 7.83
CA THR A 578 11.22 -10.45 6.86
C THR A 578 11.60 -11.74 6.14
N ARG A 579 10.64 -12.36 5.45
CA ARG A 579 10.92 -13.51 4.56
C ARG A 579 11.47 -13.06 3.21
N ASP A 580 12.24 -13.94 2.56
CA ASP A 580 12.93 -13.65 1.29
C ASP A 580 11.99 -13.21 0.17
N TYR A 581 10.77 -13.77 0.09
CA TYR A 581 9.79 -13.41 -0.94
C TYR A 581 9.33 -11.96 -0.84
N PHE A 582 9.40 -11.37 0.36
CA PHE A 582 8.96 -10.01 0.62
C PHE A 582 9.95 -8.96 0.08
N ALA A 583 11.17 -9.38 -0.29
CA ALA A 583 12.21 -8.47 -0.74
C ALA A 583 11.81 -7.60 -1.94
N LYS A 584 10.91 -8.10 -2.80
CA LYS A 584 10.38 -7.37 -3.97
C LYS A 584 9.40 -6.26 -3.59
N ASN A 585 8.69 -6.39 -2.46
CA ASN A 585 7.72 -5.40 -2.00
C ASN A 585 8.42 -4.16 -1.39
N LEU A 586 9.70 -4.29 -1.03
CA LEU A 586 10.46 -3.22 -0.39
C LEU A 586 10.93 -2.19 -1.42
N VAL A 587 10.79 -0.91 -1.09
CA VAL A 587 11.25 0.22 -1.91
C VAL A 587 12.72 0.04 -2.28
N SER A 588 13.02 0.09 -3.58
CA SER A 588 14.27 -0.40 -4.16
C SER A 588 15.42 0.62 -4.16
N SER A 589 15.23 1.84 -3.63
CA SER A 589 16.08 2.99 -4.00
C SER A 589 16.71 3.80 -2.85
N SER A 590 16.51 3.45 -1.57
CA SER A 590 17.13 4.21 -0.48
C SER A 590 18.54 3.69 -0.14
N PRO A 591 19.61 4.51 -0.23
CA PRO A 591 20.97 4.13 0.17
C PRO A 591 21.12 3.85 1.68
N LEU A 592 20.09 4.16 2.47
CA LEU A 592 20.04 3.95 3.92
C LEU A 592 19.66 2.52 4.30
N ILE A 593 19.01 1.79 3.38
CA ILE A 593 18.55 0.43 3.60
C ILE A 593 19.69 -0.56 3.32
N LYS A 594 20.17 -1.22 4.36
CA LYS A 594 21.12 -2.32 4.27
C LYS A 594 20.38 -3.64 4.34
N LYS A 595 20.57 -4.48 3.33
CA LYS A 595 19.92 -5.79 3.19
C LYS A 595 20.89 -6.90 3.58
N PHE A 596 20.50 -7.71 4.55
CA PHE A 596 21.28 -8.82 5.09
C PHE A 596 20.50 -10.12 5.01
N LYS A 597 21.19 -11.26 5.06
CA LYS A 597 20.59 -12.59 4.96
C LYS A 597 21.08 -13.50 6.07
N LEU A 598 20.17 -14.32 6.58
CA LEU A 598 20.47 -15.47 7.43
C LEU A 598 20.27 -16.75 6.62
N ASN A 599 21.32 -17.57 6.52
CA ASN A 599 21.30 -18.82 5.76
C ASN A 599 20.99 -20.05 6.63
N GLY A 600 21.06 -19.93 7.96
CA GLY A 600 20.88 -21.03 8.92
C GLY A 600 22.20 -21.53 9.51
N PHE A 601 22.16 -22.67 10.21
CA PHE A 601 23.31 -23.25 10.90
C PHE A 601 24.29 -23.94 9.95
N THR A 602 25.57 -23.60 10.08
CA THR A 602 26.67 -24.37 9.50
C THR A 602 26.91 -25.68 10.26
N GLU A 603 27.72 -26.59 9.71
CA GLU A 603 28.15 -27.80 10.44
C GLU A 603 28.77 -27.46 11.81
N GLY A 604 29.56 -26.38 11.89
CA GLY A 604 30.15 -25.92 13.16
C GLY A 604 29.11 -25.43 14.17
N ASP A 605 28.04 -24.78 13.70
CA ASP A 605 26.94 -24.31 14.55
C ASP A 605 26.09 -25.48 15.06
N ILE A 606 25.86 -26.49 14.21
CA ILE A 606 25.19 -27.75 14.59
C ILE A 606 25.96 -28.45 15.70
N GLU A 607 27.29 -28.56 15.59
CA GLU A 607 28.13 -29.17 16.62
C GLU A 607 28.07 -28.41 17.96
N LYS A 608 28.08 -27.07 17.93
CA LYS A 608 27.90 -26.24 19.14
C LYS A 608 26.52 -26.47 19.75
N PHE A 609 25.46 -26.41 18.94
CA PHE A 609 24.08 -26.60 19.39
C PHE A 609 23.86 -28.00 19.97
N LYS A 610 24.40 -29.04 19.30
CA LYS A 610 24.41 -30.44 19.73
C LYS A 610 25.02 -30.60 21.11
N LYS A 611 26.17 -29.98 21.36
CA LYS A 611 26.86 -30.03 22.67
C LYS A 611 26.06 -29.36 23.79
N ILE A 612 25.34 -28.27 23.50
CA ILE A 612 24.51 -27.57 24.48
C ILE A 612 23.25 -28.40 24.83
N LYS A 613 22.61 -29.00 23.84
CA LYS A 613 21.32 -29.70 24.02
C LYS A 613 21.45 -31.16 24.44
N LEU A 614 22.45 -31.89 23.94
CA LEU A 614 22.61 -33.33 24.14
C LEU A 614 23.74 -33.63 25.13
N LYS A 615 23.37 -34.26 26.25
CA LYS A 615 24.28 -34.50 27.38
C LYS A 615 25.08 -35.80 27.26
N THR A 616 24.52 -36.84 26.61
CA THR A 616 25.14 -38.18 26.54
C THR A 616 25.67 -38.50 25.14
N ASP A 617 26.72 -39.32 25.05
CA ASP A 617 27.27 -39.75 23.76
C ASP A 617 26.29 -40.61 22.96
N SER A 618 25.47 -41.42 23.64
CA SER A 618 24.39 -42.20 22.99
C SER A 618 23.39 -41.31 22.25
N GLN A 619 22.97 -40.19 22.86
CA GLN A 619 22.07 -39.22 22.22
C GLN A 619 22.74 -38.57 21.01
N ARG A 620 24.02 -38.21 21.11
CA ARG A 620 24.79 -37.60 20.01
C ARG A 620 24.93 -38.57 18.84
N THR A 621 25.27 -39.84 19.08
CA THR A 621 25.35 -40.85 18.02
C THR A 621 23.99 -41.11 17.36
N LYS A 622 22.89 -41.13 18.12
CA LYS A 622 21.54 -41.25 17.54
C LYS A 622 21.19 -40.04 16.66
N PHE A 623 21.57 -38.84 17.09
CA PHE A 623 21.36 -37.61 16.33
C PHE A 623 22.16 -37.61 15.03
N ASP A 624 23.45 -38.00 15.09
CA ASP A 624 24.31 -38.06 13.92
C ASP A 624 23.77 -39.10 12.91
N LYS A 625 23.34 -40.29 13.37
CA LYS A 625 22.67 -41.29 12.50
C LYS A 625 21.40 -40.77 11.83
N LEU A 626 20.59 -39.97 12.54
CA LEU A 626 19.36 -39.39 12.01
C LEU A 626 19.66 -38.43 10.85
N LEU A 627 20.76 -37.67 10.93
CA LEU A 627 21.20 -36.72 9.91
C LEU A 627 22.06 -37.34 8.79
N GLU A 628 22.88 -38.35 9.09
CA GLU A 628 23.78 -39.01 8.14
C GLU A 628 23.05 -39.79 7.04
N SER A 629 21.87 -40.31 7.34
CA SER A 629 21.21 -41.31 6.48
C SER A 629 20.87 -40.83 5.06
N LYS A 630 20.70 -39.52 4.80
CA LYS A 630 20.17 -39.04 3.49
C LYS A 630 20.79 -37.76 2.89
N LYS A 631 22.08 -37.48 3.16
CA LYS A 631 22.87 -36.37 2.55
C LYS A 631 22.19 -34.99 2.57
N LEU A 632 22.52 -34.18 3.56
CA LEU A 632 22.44 -32.71 3.50
C LEU A 632 23.21 -32.17 2.28
N ARG A 633 22.66 -32.16 1.06
CA ARG A 633 23.35 -31.54 -0.10
C ARG A 633 22.42 -30.85 -1.10
N LYS A 634 22.27 -29.54 -0.90
CA LYS A 634 22.81 -28.48 -1.78
C LYS A 634 22.80 -27.17 -0.96
N GLY A 635 23.98 -26.70 -0.54
CA GLY A 635 24.15 -25.53 0.33
C GLY A 635 24.46 -25.93 1.78
N SER A 636 25.54 -25.41 2.34
CA SER A 636 26.19 -25.79 3.61
C SER A 636 25.43 -25.43 4.90
N PHE A 637 24.12 -25.18 4.83
CA PHE A 637 23.33 -24.62 5.94
C PHE A 637 22.07 -25.43 6.23
N SER A 638 21.72 -25.55 7.52
CA SER A 638 20.52 -26.24 8.01
C SER A 638 19.63 -25.29 8.81
N LEU A 639 18.30 -25.47 8.74
CA LEU A 639 17.38 -24.65 9.52
C LEU A 639 17.52 -24.95 11.03
N PRO A 640 17.81 -23.94 11.88
CA PRO A 640 17.95 -24.11 13.33
C PRO A 640 16.76 -24.82 13.98
N VAL A 641 15.53 -24.52 13.56
CA VAL A 641 14.31 -25.17 14.07
C VAL A 641 14.34 -26.69 13.82
N ILE A 642 14.79 -27.14 12.65
CA ILE A 642 14.85 -28.57 12.36
C ILE A 642 15.95 -29.26 13.17
N ILE A 643 17.08 -28.60 13.37
CA ILE A 643 18.15 -29.10 14.25
C ILE A 643 17.66 -29.21 15.71
N ASN A 644 16.86 -28.25 16.18
CA ASN A 644 16.21 -28.31 17.48
C ASN A 644 15.23 -29.49 17.58
N LEU A 645 14.40 -29.72 16.56
CA LEU A 645 13.49 -30.88 16.50
C LEU A 645 14.25 -32.21 16.52
N ALA A 646 15.34 -32.33 15.76
CA ALA A 646 16.20 -33.52 15.79
C ALA A 646 16.83 -33.75 17.19
N CYS A 647 17.24 -32.68 17.89
CA CYS A 647 17.70 -32.80 19.28
C CYS A 647 16.57 -33.30 20.19
N GLN A 648 15.37 -32.74 20.07
CA GLN A 648 14.21 -33.18 20.85
C GLN A 648 13.81 -34.63 20.55
N ALA A 649 13.99 -35.07 19.30
CA ALA A 649 13.73 -36.44 18.87
C ALA A 649 14.60 -37.46 19.61
N VAL A 650 15.89 -37.15 19.83
CA VAL A 650 16.82 -38.10 20.49
C VAL A 650 16.85 -38.00 22.02
N LEU A 651 16.31 -36.92 22.60
CA LEU A 651 16.22 -36.76 24.06
C LEU A 651 15.20 -37.72 24.73
N GLY A 652 14.29 -38.32 23.96
CA GLY A 652 13.34 -39.29 24.48
C GLY A 652 13.96 -40.68 24.67
N ASP A 653 13.99 -41.19 25.90
CA ASP A 653 14.34 -42.58 26.20
C ASP A 653 13.23 -43.53 25.73
N GLY A 654 13.27 -43.90 24.44
CA GLY A 654 12.38 -44.88 23.82
C GLY A 654 13.18 -45.93 23.03
N PRO A 655 12.69 -47.18 22.94
CA PRO A 655 13.40 -48.28 22.30
C PRO A 655 13.28 -48.21 20.77
N HIS A 656 13.91 -47.24 20.11
CA HIS A 656 13.83 -47.18 18.64
C HIS A 656 15.14 -47.61 17.95
N ASN A 657 15.07 -48.75 17.26
CA ASN A 657 16.09 -49.30 16.36
C ASN A 657 15.53 -49.56 14.93
N LYS A 658 14.27 -49.22 14.65
CA LYS A 658 13.67 -49.43 13.32
C LYS A 658 14.02 -48.31 12.35
N SER A 659 14.32 -48.71 11.11
CA SER A 659 14.48 -47.86 9.93
C SER A 659 13.15 -47.18 9.57
N TYR A 660 13.26 -46.03 8.90
CA TYR A 660 12.17 -45.22 8.33
C TYR A 660 11.03 -46.08 7.75
N ASN A 661 9.78 -45.64 7.96
CA ASN A 661 8.63 -46.29 7.35
C ASN A 661 8.58 -45.96 5.84
N GLU A 662 9.15 -46.82 5.00
CA GLU A 662 9.23 -46.62 3.53
C GLU A 662 7.87 -46.48 2.83
N ASN A 663 6.76 -46.73 3.52
CA ASN A 663 5.41 -46.77 2.96
C ASN A 663 4.48 -45.59 3.35
N SER A 664 4.99 -44.48 3.92
CA SER A 664 4.14 -43.31 4.22
C SER A 664 3.53 -42.71 2.94
N GLU A 665 2.23 -42.38 2.97
CA GLU A 665 1.58 -41.69 1.84
C GLU A 665 1.88 -40.19 1.81
N TYR A 666 2.26 -39.60 2.94
CA TYR A 666 2.43 -38.15 3.12
C TYR A 666 3.89 -37.73 3.17
N LEU A 667 4.71 -38.45 3.96
CA LEU A 667 6.11 -38.10 4.21
C LEU A 667 7.01 -38.60 3.09
N ILE A 668 8.01 -37.78 2.73
CA ILE A 668 8.95 -38.13 1.66
C ILE A 668 10.14 -38.85 2.28
N SER A 669 10.34 -40.11 1.87
CA SER A 669 11.40 -40.96 2.42
C SER A 669 12.77 -40.31 2.33
N ASP A 670 13.13 -39.72 1.20
CA ASP A 670 14.45 -39.17 0.98
C ASP A 670 14.69 -37.75 1.51
N HIS A 671 13.72 -37.18 2.22
CA HIS A 671 13.82 -35.82 2.74
C HIS A 671 14.19 -35.83 4.23
N VAL A 672 15.26 -35.10 4.60
CA VAL A 672 15.80 -35.09 5.97
C VAL A 672 14.77 -34.62 7.00
N TYR A 673 13.99 -33.58 6.69
CA TYR A 673 13.01 -33.03 7.64
C TYR A 673 11.82 -33.97 7.85
N ASP A 674 11.43 -34.72 6.81
CA ASP A 674 10.39 -35.74 6.89
C ASP A 674 10.86 -36.95 7.70
N SER A 675 12.14 -37.31 7.58
CA SER A 675 12.75 -38.38 8.37
C SER A 675 12.78 -38.04 9.86
N ILE A 676 13.07 -36.78 10.21
CA ILE A 676 13.01 -36.31 11.60
C ILE A 676 11.56 -36.35 12.11
N LEU A 677 10.60 -35.88 11.31
CA LEU A 677 9.19 -35.92 11.69
C LEU A 677 8.68 -37.36 11.86
N ASP A 678 8.93 -38.25 10.90
CA ASP A 678 8.59 -39.68 10.97
C ASP A 678 9.14 -40.30 12.26
N TYR A 679 10.42 -40.05 12.56
CA TYR A 679 11.03 -40.54 13.79
C TYR A 679 10.33 -40.01 15.04
N MET A 680 10.00 -38.72 15.09
CA MET A 680 9.31 -38.12 16.25
C MET A 680 7.91 -38.71 16.45
N LEU A 681 7.14 -38.87 15.37
CA LEU A 681 5.78 -39.42 15.43
C LEU A 681 5.82 -40.89 15.85
N ASN A 682 6.66 -41.71 15.22
CA ASN A 682 6.84 -43.12 15.58
C ASN A 682 7.25 -43.32 17.04
N ARG A 683 8.22 -42.53 17.51
CA ARG A 683 8.69 -42.60 18.90
C ARG A 683 7.54 -42.36 19.89
N GLU A 684 6.66 -41.39 19.63
CA GLU A 684 5.53 -41.12 20.53
C GLU A 684 4.43 -42.19 20.42
N ILE A 685 4.18 -42.74 19.24
CA ILE A 685 3.27 -43.88 19.04
C ILE A 685 3.72 -45.07 19.91
N GLU A 686 4.99 -45.45 19.84
CA GLU A 686 5.54 -46.55 20.64
C GLU A 686 5.56 -46.23 22.14
N LYS A 687 6.05 -45.03 22.51
CA LYS A 687 6.23 -44.63 23.91
C LYS A 687 4.91 -44.51 24.66
N GLN A 688 3.90 -43.91 24.03
CA GLN A 688 2.57 -43.71 24.64
C GLN A 688 1.62 -44.89 24.35
N LYS A 689 2.05 -45.90 23.57
CA LYS A 689 1.24 -47.03 23.12
C LYS A 689 -0.07 -46.56 22.49
N ILE A 690 0.04 -45.65 21.53
CA ILE A 690 -1.10 -45.14 20.75
C ILE A 690 -1.36 -46.15 19.63
N ASN A 691 -2.61 -46.61 19.50
CA ASN A 691 -2.98 -47.55 18.46
C ASN A 691 -3.23 -46.84 17.11
N CYS A 692 -2.17 -46.29 16.50
CA CYS A 692 -2.26 -45.61 15.20
C CYS A 692 -0.97 -45.72 14.40
N THR A 693 -1.03 -45.36 13.12
CA THR A 693 0.14 -45.22 12.25
C THR A 693 0.69 -43.79 12.28
N VAL A 694 1.88 -43.60 11.69
CA VAL A 694 2.46 -42.26 11.46
C VAL A 694 1.54 -41.40 10.61
N ASP A 695 0.95 -41.99 9.56
CA ASP A 695 0.07 -41.30 8.63
C ASP A 695 -1.22 -40.83 9.32
N ASP A 696 -1.76 -41.62 10.26
CA ASP A 696 -2.92 -41.20 11.06
C ASP A 696 -2.58 -40.01 11.95
N LEU A 697 -1.42 -40.03 12.61
CA LEU A 697 -0.99 -38.92 13.47
C LEU A 697 -0.59 -37.69 12.65
N PHE A 698 -0.07 -37.88 11.43
CA PHE A 698 0.17 -36.81 10.48
C PHE A 698 -1.15 -36.15 10.03
N LEU A 699 -2.20 -36.91 9.79
CA LEU A 699 -3.53 -36.37 9.48
C LEU A 699 -4.11 -35.54 10.63
N LEU A 700 -3.86 -35.92 11.88
CA LEU A 700 -4.19 -35.06 13.02
C LEU A 700 -3.45 -33.71 12.95
N LEU A 701 -2.15 -33.71 12.60
CA LEU A 701 -1.41 -32.45 12.39
C LEU A 701 -2.02 -31.64 11.24
N VAL A 702 -2.42 -32.28 10.14
CA VAL A 702 -3.11 -31.63 9.02
C VAL A 702 -4.41 -30.97 9.49
N GLU A 703 -5.22 -31.66 10.30
CA GLU A 703 -6.47 -31.12 10.82
C GLU A 703 -6.26 -29.86 11.67
N ILE A 704 -5.24 -29.87 12.53
CA ILE A 704 -4.88 -28.70 13.36
C ILE A 704 -4.41 -27.54 12.47
N VAL A 705 -3.55 -27.83 11.50
CA VAL A 705 -2.88 -26.81 10.68
C VAL A 705 -3.80 -26.21 9.62
N THR A 706 -4.70 -27.00 9.05
CA THR A 706 -5.54 -26.60 7.91
C THR A 706 -6.96 -26.27 8.31
N SER A 707 -7.64 -27.14 9.06
CA SER A 707 -9.04 -26.92 9.44
C SER A 707 -9.19 -25.95 10.63
N HIS A 708 -8.18 -25.90 11.51
CA HIS A 708 -8.19 -25.08 12.73
C HIS A 708 -7.11 -23.99 12.76
N ASN A 709 -6.53 -23.60 11.61
CA ASN A 709 -5.54 -22.51 11.50
C ASN A 709 -4.39 -22.57 12.55
N ASN A 710 -3.76 -23.74 12.69
CA ASN A 710 -2.67 -24.06 13.63
C ASN A 710 -3.08 -24.20 15.11
N LYS A 711 -4.35 -23.99 15.48
CA LYS A 711 -4.79 -23.95 16.88
C LYS A 711 -6.17 -24.57 17.07
N ILE A 712 -6.22 -25.73 17.73
CA ILE A 712 -7.46 -26.47 18.02
C ILE A 712 -7.83 -26.33 19.51
N SER A 713 -9.12 -26.29 19.85
CA SER A 713 -9.53 -26.32 21.26
C SER A 713 -9.30 -27.70 21.89
N THR A 714 -9.13 -27.75 23.21
CA THR A 714 -8.98 -29.02 23.94
C THR A 714 -10.22 -29.91 23.81
N SER A 715 -11.41 -29.33 23.70
CA SER A 715 -12.67 -30.03 23.45
C SER A 715 -12.74 -30.64 22.05
N GLU A 716 -12.43 -29.87 21.01
CA GLU A 716 -12.47 -30.35 19.61
C GLU A 716 -11.41 -31.42 19.38
N LEU A 717 -10.21 -31.25 19.93
CA LEU A 717 -9.17 -32.27 19.85
C LEU A 717 -9.61 -33.58 20.53
N LYS A 718 -10.27 -33.47 21.68
CA LYS A 718 -10.79 -34.65 22.38
C LYS A 718 -11.80 -35.39 21.52
N GLU A 719 -12.75 -34.68 20.93
CA GLU A 719 -13.75 -35.25 20.04
C GLU A 719 -13.11 -35.91 18.81
N TYR A 720 -12.17 -35.22 18.14
CA TYR A 720 -11.44 -35.79 17.00
C TYR A 720 -10.67 -37.05 17.39
N VAL A 721 -9.98 -37.04 18.54
CA VAL A 721 -9.21 -38.20 19.00
C VAL A 721 -10.11 -39.39 19.34
N GLU A 722 -11.23 -39.15 20.01
CA GLU A 722 -12.21 -40.19 20.35
C GLU A 722 -12.84 -40.80 19.09
N LEU A 723 -13.19 -39.97 18.10
CA LEU A 723 -13.81 -40.42 16.85
C LEU A 723 -12.83 -41.13 15.90
N SER A 724 -11.63 -40.58 15.72
CA SER A 724 -10.68 -41.07 14.70
C SER A 724 -9.77 -42.19 15.21
N PHE A 725 -9.46 -42.23 16.52
CA PHE A 725 -8.49 -43.17 17.07
C PHE A 725 -9.05 -44.09 18.16
N ASN A 726 -10.27 -43.84 18.65
CA ASN A 726 -10.87 -44.56 19.79
C ASN A 726 -9.93 -44.59 21.02
N GLU A 727 -9.30 -43.45 21.30
CA GLU A 727 -8.25 -43.31 22.32
C GLU A 727 -8.50 -42.09 23.21
N THR A 728 -7.79 -42.00 24.34
CA THR A 728 -7.89 -40.83 25.23
C THR A 728 -6.94 -39.71 24.79
N VAL A 729 -7.45 -38.48 24.71
CA VAL A 729 -6.68 -37.27 24.31
C VAL A 729 -5.38 -37.08 25.11
N ASN A 730 -5.34 -37.51 26.38
CA ASN A 730 -4.17 -37.42 27.26
C ASN A 730 -2.91 -38.11 26.71
N LYS A 731 -3.07 -39.17 25.89
CA LYS A 731 -1.92 -39.84 25.25
C LYS A 731 -1.28 -38.95 24.17
N PHE A 732 -2.09 -38.14 23.48
CA PHE A 732 -1.66 -37.23 22.41
C PHE A 732 -1.09 -35.92 22.96
N LEU A 733 -1.68 -35.37 24.03
CA LEU A 733 -1.22 -34.12 24.66
C LEU A 733 0.21 -34.17 25.22
N ARG A 734 0.74 -35.39 25.45
CA ARG A 734 2.12 -35.62 25.91
C ARG A 734 3.15 -35.53 24.78
N ASN A 735 2.70 -35.44 23.53
CA ASN A 735 3.59 -35.33 22.38
C ASN A 735 4.34 -33.99 22.44
N PRO A 736 5.68 -33.98 22.40
CA PRO A 736 6.46 -32.76 22.53
C PRO A 736 6.28 -31.79 21.38
N ILE A 737 5.72 -32.22 20.24
CA ILE A 737 5.36 -31.36 19.11
C ILE A 737 4.32 -30.31 19.52
N PHE A 738 3.44 -30.63 20.47
CA PHE A 738 2.35 -29.75 20.87
C PHE A 738 2.74 -28.78 21.99
N SER A 739 2.22 -27.56 21.88
CA SER A 739 2.08 -26.59 22.97
C SER A 739 0.67 -26.71 23.50
N VAL A 740 0.54 -26.99 24.80
CA VAL A 740 -0.75 -27.24 25.44
C VAL A 740 -1.01 -26.15 26.46
N THR A 741 -2.12 -25.44 26.30
CA THR A 741 -2.67 -24.50 27.28
C THR A 741 -3.94 -25.11 27.90
N SER A 742 -4.57 -24.41 28.85
CA SER A 742 -5.86 -24.86 29.43
C SER A 742 -6.93 -25.07 28.36
N ASP A 743 -6.96 -24.19 27.36
CA ASP A 743 -8.10 -24.08 26.43
C ASP A 743 -7.75 -24.53 25.01
N PHE A 744 -6.47 -24.48 24.62
CA PHE A 744 -6.03 -24.73 23.25
C PHE A 744 -4.75 -25.55 23.15
N ILE A 745 -4.65 -26.27 22.03
CA ILE A 745 -3.44 -26.94 21.56
C ILE A 745 -2.99 -26.29 20.26
N SER A 746 -1.69 -26.01 20.17
CA SER A 746 -1.03 -25.61 18.92
C SER A 746 0.23 -26.43 18.68
N ILE A 747 0.77 -26.39 17.46
CA ILE A 747 2.09 -26.94 17.17
C ILE A 747 3.15 -25.93 17.64
N LYS A 748 4.18 -26.39 18.36
CA LYS A 748 5.22 -25.53 18.95
C LYS A 748 6.04 -24.76 17.94
N GLU A 749 6.32 -25.36 16.79
CA GLU A 749 7.28 -24.85 15.80
C GLU A 749 6.56 -24.58 14.48
N GLU A 750 6.49 -23.31 14.06
CA GLU A 750 5.78 -22.90 12.84
C GLU A 750 6.31 -23.58 11.57
N ALA A 751 7.63 -23.81 11.50
CA ALA A 751 8.26 -24.50 10.37
C ALA A 751 7.69 -25.92 10.17
N LEU A 752 7.21 -26.57 11.25
CA LEU A 752 6.54 -27.85 11.15
C LEU A 752 5.13 -27.70 10.55
N CYS A 753 4.39 -26.66 10.93
CA CYS A 753 3.11 -26.35 10.29
C CYS A 753 3.27 -26.15 8.78
N SER A 754 4.30 -25.39 8.36
CA SER A 754 4.64 -25.22 6.95
C SER A 754 4.95 -26.56 6.26
N LEU A 755 5.81 -27.39 6.86
CA LEU A 755 6.13 -28.71 6.32
C LEU A 755 4.88 -29.58 6.14
N VAL A 756 3.98 -29.60 7.14
CA VAL A 756 2.71 -30.33 7.09
C VAL A 756 1.83 -29.82 5.94
N ARG A 757 1.67 -28.49 5.78
CA ARG A 757 0.94 -27.91 4.64
C ARG A 757 1.53 -28.33 3.30
N CYS A 758 2.85 -28.25 3.15
CA CYS A 758 3.54 -28.63 1.92
C CYS A 758 3.30 -30.09 1.55
N ARG A 759 3.45 -31.01 2.51
CA ARG A 759 3.25 -32.45 2.29
C ARG A 759 1.79 -32.80 2.02
N TYR A 760 0.86 -32.16 2.73
CA TYR A 760 -0.57 -32.37 2.47
C TYR A 760 -0.99 -31.82 1.11
N ALA A 761 -0.51 -30.63 0.70
CA ALA A 761 -0.74 -30.09 -0.63
C ALA A 761 -0.21 -31.04 -1.71
N ARG A 762 1.02 -31.55 -1.57
CA ARG A 762 1.61 -32.55 -2.47
C ARG A 762 0.74 -33.80 -2.57
N TYR A 763 0.32 -34.35 -1.44
CA TYR A 763 -0.54 -35.53 -1.37
C TYR A 763 -1.85 -35.33 -2.15
N LEU A 764 -2.56 -34.22 -1.90
CA LEU A 764 -3.82 -33.90 -2.56
C LEU A 764 -3.67 -33.81 -4.08
N LEU A 765 -2.57 -33.20 -4.55
CA LEU A 765 -2.30 -33.04 -5.97
C LEU A 765 -1.96 -34.36 -6.68
N LEU A 766 -1.21 -35.25 -6.02
CA LEU A 766 -0.82 -36.53 -6.62
C LEU A 766 -1.96 -37.56 -6.63
N LYS A 767 -2.82 -37.57 -5.60
CA LYS A 767 -3.87 -38.58 -5.42
C LYS A 767 -5.21 -38.22 -6.08
N ASN A 768 -5.35 -37.04 -6.68
CA ASN A 768 -6.58 -36.57 -7.36
C ASN A 768 -7.86 -36.69 -6.51
N ILE A 769 -7.74 -36.39 -5.21
CA ILE A 769 -8.85 -36.47 -4.27
C ILE A 769 -9.73 -35.22 -4.46
N SER A 770 -11.05 -35.39 -4.53
CA SER A 770 -12.05 -34.32 -4.76
C SER A 770 -12.18 -33.35 -3.58
N LEU A 771 -11.12 -32.59 -3.31
CA LEU A 771 -11.02 -31.60 -2.23
C LEU A 771 -10.54 -30.25 -2.79
N THR A 772 -11.15 -29.80 -3.89
CA THR A 772 -10.84 -28.51 -4.57
C THR A 772 -10.76 -27.36 -3.58
N GLU A 773 -11.61 -27.35 -2.56
CA GLU A 773 -11.65 -26.29 -1.55
C GLU A 773 -10.43 -26.28 -0.63
N LYS A 774 -10.06 -27.45 -0.07
CA LYS A 774 -8.88 -27.56 0.81
C LYS A 774 -7.59 -27.25 0.06
N ILE A 775 -7.43 -27.77 -1.17
CA ILE A 775 -6.22 -27.47 -1.95
C ILE A 775 -6.17 -26.01 -2.40
N SER A 776 -7.31 -25.40 -2.73
CA SER A 776 -7.36 -23.96 -3.02
C SER A 776 -6.94 -23.12 -1.82
N GLU A 777 -7.41 -23.47 -0.62
CA GLU A 777 -7.03 -22.79 0.61
C GLU A 777 -5.51 -22.83 0.86
N LEU A 778 -4.85 -23.95 0.57
CA LEU A 778 -3.40 -24.10 0.70
C LEU A 778 -2.61 -23.35 -0.38
N LEU A 779 -3.10 -23.33 -1.62
CA LEU A 779 -2.37 -22.75 -2.75
C LEU A 779 -2.56 -21.24 -2.89
N LYS A 780 -3.60 -20.66 -2.29
CA LYS A 780 -3.97 -19.24 -2.49
C LYS A 780 -2.82 -18.27 -2.16
N ASP A 781 -1.93 -18.63 -1.24
CA ASP A 781 -0.82 -17.77 -0.81
C ASP A 781 0.41 -17.91 -1.73
N SER A 782 0.44 -18.92 -2.60
CA SER A 782 1.51 -19.18 -3.58
C SER A 782 1.25 -18.55 -4.96
N TYR A 783 0.27 -17.65 -5.05
CA TYR A 783 -0.31 -17.17 -6.30
C TYR A 783 0.63 -16.37 -7.21
N LYS A 784 1.75 -15.84 -6.67
CA LYS A 784 2.79 -15.13 -7.44
C LYS A 784 3.99 -16.03 -7.82
N GLY A 785 3.85 -17.35 -7.66
CA GLY A 785 4.96 -18.29 -7.95
C GLY A 785 6.10 -18.19 -6.94
N ASN A 786 5.76 -17.94 -5.68
CA ASN A 786 6.69 -17.84 -4.57
C ASN A 786 6.04 -18.43 -3.30
N GLY A 787 6.81 -18.48 -2.21
CA GLY A 787 6.35 -19.03 -0.93
C GLY A 787 6.79 -20.47 -0.69
N GLU A 788 6.67 -20.91 0.57
CA GLU A 788 7.21 -22.20 1.04
C GLU A 788 6.50 -23.40 0.40
N ILE A 789 5.18 -23.31 0.22
CA ILE A 789 4.38 -24.35 -0.46
C ILE A 789 4.82 -24.46 -1.92
N TYR A 790 4.89 -23.34 -2.65
CA TYR A 790 5.38 -23.33 -4.04
C TYR A 790 6.76 -23.99 -4.17
N SER A 791 7.76 -23.50 -3.43
CA SER A 791 9.13 -24.03 -3.52
C SER A 791 9.17 -25.52 -3.18
N SER A 792 8.50 -25.94 -2.10
CA SER A 792 8.46 -27.36 -1.73
C SER A 792 7.76 -28.21 -2.79
N LEU A 793 6.70 -27.73 -3.44
CA LEU A 793 5.99 -28.50 -4.46
C LEU A 793 6.86 -28.64 -5.73
N VAL A 794 7.50 -27.57 -6.17
CA VAL A 794 8.41 -27.55 -7.33
C VAL A 794 9.60 -28.48 -7.13
N ASP A 795 10.13 -28.57 -5.91
CA ASP A 795 11.26 -29.45 -5.58
C ASP A 795 10.87 -30.94 -5.46
N THR A 796 9.60 -31.25 -5.17
CA THR A 796 9.16 -32.60 -4.79
C THR A 796 8.17 -33.26 -5.74
N ILE A 797 7.63 -32.52 -6.72
CA ILE A 797 6.74 -33.00 -7.77
C ILE A 797 7.49 -32.91 -9.10
N ASP A 798 7.48 -34.02 -9.85
CA ASP A 798 7.87 -34.00 -11.26
C ASP A 798 6.73 -33.39 -12.10
N THR A 799 6.90 -32.12 -12.49
CA THR A 799 5.92 -31.34 -13.26
C THR A 799 5.78 -31.82 -14.71
N ASN A 800 6.69 -32.67 -15.19
CA ASN A 800 6.62 -33.30 -16.51
C ASN A 800 5.80 -34.61 -16.50
N ASN A 801 5.38 -35.09 -15.32
CA ASN A 801 4.60 -36.31 -15.20
C ASN A 801 3.19 -36.16 -15.82
N GLU A 802 2.86 -36.98 -16.81
CA GLU A 802 1.58 -36.89 -17.54
C GLU A 802 0.35 -37.04 -16.64
N LYS A 803 0.39 -37.95 -15.65
CA LYS A 803 -0.71 -38.16 -14.72
C LYS A 803 -0.93 -36.95 -13.81
N PHE A 804 0.15 -36.29 -13.39
CA PHE A 804 0.08 -35.05 -12.63
C PHE A 804 -0.52 -33.91 -13.47
N ILE A 805 -0.13 -33.79 -14.74
CA ILE A 805 -0.69 -32.80 -15.67
C ILE A 805 -2.19 -33.05 -15.88
N GLU A 806 -2.60 -34.31 -16.07
CA GLU A 806 -4.01 -34.68 -16.22
C GLU A 806 -4.83 -34.33 -14.98
N ASN A 807 -4.34 -34.68 -13.79
CA ASN A 807 -4.99 -34.36 -12.51
C ASN A 807 -5.09 -32.84 -12.30
N SER A 808 -4.01 -32.12 -12.57
CA SER A 808 -3.96 -30.66 -12.44
C SER A 808 -4.91 -29.98 -13.42
N THR A 809 -5.03 -30.48 -14.64
CA THR A 809 -6.00 -30.02 -15.65
C THR A 809 -7.44 -30.18 -15.17
N LYS A 810 -7.78 -31.33 -14.57
CA LYS A 810 -9.10 -31.56 -13.96
C LYS A 810 -9.36 -30.61 -12.80
N LEU A 811 -8.37 -30.42 -11.93
CA LEU A 811 -8.48 -29.53 -10.77
C LEU A 811 -8.65 -28.06 -11.19
N LEU A 812 -7.90 -27.60 -12.19
CA LEU A 812 -8.03 -26.26 -12.76
C LEU A 812 -9.44 -26.00 -13.29
N LYS A 813 -10.06 -26.98 -13.96
CA LYS A 813 -11.45 -26.87 -14.43
C LYS A 813 -12.44 -26.80 -13.26
N GLN A 814 -12.24 -27.59 -12.20
CA GLN A 814 -13.07 -27.53 -11.00
C GLN A 814 -12.94 -26.18 -10.28
N MET A 815 -11.72 -25.64 -10.15
CA MET A 815 -11.47 -24.32 -9.56
C MET A 815 -12.17 -23.22 -10.37
N SER A 816 -12.05 -23.23 -11.71
CA SER A 816 -12.72 -22.25 -12.57
C SER A 816 -14.25 -22.35 -12.51
N HIS A 817 -14.81 -23.56 -12.38
CA HIS A 817 -16.24 -23.73 -12.16
C HIS A 817 -16.68 -23.16 -10.80
N LYS A 818 -15.92 -23.41 -9.72
CA LYS A 818 -16.24 -22.85 -8.40
C LYS A 818 -16.10 -21.34 -8.36
N GLU A 819 -15.10 -20.78 -9.04
CA GLU A 819 -14.91 -19.34 -9.16
C GLU A 819 -16.13 -18.66 -9.80
N SER A 820 -16.60 -19.19 -10.95
CA SER A 820 -17.73 -18.59 -11.68
C SER A 820 -19.05 -18.65 -10.93
N HIS A 821 -19.27 -19.68 -10.11
CA HIS A 821 -20.50 -19.87 -9.33
C HIS A 821 -20.45 -19.29 -7.91
N SER A 822 -19.29 -18.80 -7.46
CA SER A 822 -19.16 -18.20 -6.13
C SER A 822 -19.83 -16.82 -6.10
N THR A 823 -20.57 -16.51 -5.03
CA THR A 823 -21.15 -15.18 -4.80
C THR A 823 -20.27 -14.30 -3.91
N SER A 824 -19.42 -14.90 -3.08
CA SER A 824 -18.47 -14.20 -2.20
C SER A 824 -17.23 -13.75 -2.97
N ASN A 825 -16.85 -12.47 -2.81
CA ASN A 825 -15.61 -11.93 -3.36
C ASN A 825 -14.36 -12.63 -2.82
N TYR A 826 -14.40 -13.07 -1.55
CA TYR A 826 -13.31 -13.83 -0.93
C TYR A 826 -13.11 -15.17 -1.65
N GLU A 827 -14.20 -15.92 -1.88
CA GLU A 827 -14.14 -17.21 -2.56
C GLU A 827 -13.67 -17.07 -4.01
N LYS A 828 -14.18 -16.07 -4.75
CA LYS A 828 -13.68 -15.77 -6.10
C LYS A 828 -12.19 -15.48 -6.09
N SER A 829 -11.73 -14.60 -5.18
CA SER A 829 -10.32 -14.23 -5.06
C SER A 829 -9.44 -15.44 -4.72
N LYS A 830 -9.89 -16.30 -3.78
CA LYS A 830 -9.22 -17.54 -3.42
C LYS A 830 -9.01 -18.41 -4.66
N TYR A 831 -10.06 -18.73 -5.42
CA TYR A 831 -9.93 -19.57 -6.61
C TYR A 831 -9.06 -18.95 -7.71
N LYS A 832 -9.18 -17.64 -7.97
CA LYS A 832 -8.28 -16.92 -8.90
C LYS A 832 -6.80 -17.09 -8.51
N LYS A 833 -6.50 -16.86 -7.23
CA LYS A 833 -5.15 -16.99 -6.66
C LYS A 833 -4.64 -18.43 -6.72
N SER A 834 -5.44 -19.41 -6.34
CA SER A 834 -5.07 -20.83 -6.41
C SER A 834 -4.84 -21.29 -7.85
N ILE A 835 -5.65 -20.83 -8.82
CA ILE A 835 -5.44 -21.09 -10.24
C ILE A 835 -4.07 -20.55 -10.64
N SER A 836 -3.75 -19.30 -10.29
CA SER A 836 -2.46 -18.70 -10.62
C SER A 836 -1.28 -19.48 -10.04
N ALA A 837 -1.36 -19.86 -8.75
CA ALA A 837 -0.36 -20.70 -8.10
C ALA A 837 -0.14 -22.02 -8.85
N MET A 838 -1.22 -22.68 -9.26
CA MET A 838 -1.16 -23.93 -10.03
C MET A 838 -0.48 -23.75 -11.39
N LEU A 839 -0.77 -22.63 -12.08
CA LEU A 839 -0.13 -22.31 -13.36
C LEU A 839 1.39 -22.12 -13.19
N TYR A 840 1.82 -21.46 -12.12
CA TYR A 840 3.24 -21.34 -11.78
C TYR A 840 3.88 -22.71 -11.53
N ILE A 841 3.24 -23.56 -10.72
CA ILE A 841 3.75 -24.92 -10.43
C ILE A 841 3.88 -25.73 -11.72
N LEU A 842 2.86 -25.76 -12.57
CA LEU A 842 2.87 -26.51 -13.83
C LEU A 842 3.92 -26.01 -14.84
N MET A 843 4.25 -24.72 -14.81
CA MET A 843 5.28 -24.12 -15.65
C MET A 843 6.70 -24.32 -15.10
N SER A 844 6.83 -24.65 -13.81
CA SER A 844 8.12 -24.84 -13.15
C SER A 844 8.81 -26.10 -13.67
N ASN A 845 10.13 -26.06 -13.89
CA ASN A 845 10.95 -27.21 -14.33
C ASN A 845 10.52 -27.86 -15.66
N ARG A 846 9.74 -27.15 -16.48
CA ARG A 846 9.27 -27.62 -17.79
C ARG A 846 10.16 -27.10 -18.91
N ASN A 847 10.46 -27.96 -19.89
CA ASN A 847 11.19 -27.59 -21.12
C ASN A 847 10.27 -26.80 -22.08
N CYS A 848 9.80 -25.63 -21.65
CA CYS A 848 9.11 -24.69 -22.53
C CYS A 848 10.07 -23.52 -22.83
N ASP A 849 10.99 -23.75 -23.77
CA ASP A 849 12.15 -22.88 -24.00
C ASP A 849 11.78 -21.50 -24.58
N ASN A 850 10.56 -21.33 -25.11
CA ASN A 850 10.14 -20.09 -25.79
C ASN A 850 8.68 -19.68 -25.47
N LYS A 851 8.25 -18.49 -25.96
CA LYS A 851 6.91 -17.91 -25.71
C LYS A 851 5.77 -18.73 -26.34
N PRO A 852 5.87 -19.19 -27.61
CA PRO A 852 4.87 -20.10 -28.21
C PRO A 852 4.63 -21.38 -27.42
N ASP A 853 5.69 -22.07 -26.99
CA ASP A 853 5.56 -23.36 -26.30
C ASP A 853 4.81 -23.23 -24.96
N ARG A 854 5.08 -22.15 -24.22
CA ARG A 854 4.35 -21.82 -22.98
C ARG A 854 2.87 -21.59 -23.26
N SER A 855 2.55 -20.88 -24.33
CA SER A 855 1.17 -20.51 -24.67
C SER A 855 0.37 -21.71 -25.18
N ASN A 856 1.01 -22.58 -25.97
CA ASN A 856 0.45 -23.88 -26.39
C ASN A 856 0.21 -24.81 -25.21
N PHE A 857 1.11 -24.83 -24.22
CA PHE A 857 0.89 -25.61 -23.01
C PHE A 857 -0.30 -25.08 -22.19
N LEU A 858 -0.45 -23.75 -22.06
CA LEU A 858 -1.64 -23.17 -21.42
C LEU A 858 -2.93 -23.57 -22.16
N LEU A 859 -2.94 -23.58 -23.50
CA LEU A 859 -4.06 -24.10 -24.28
C LEU A 859 -4.33 -25.59 -23.99
N GLN A 860 -3.30 -26.41 -23.80
CA GLN A 860 -3.49 -27.82 -23.47
C GLN A 860 -4.19 -28.02 -22.11
N ILE A 861 -3.83 -27.25 -21.09
CA ILE A 861 -4.32 -27.44 -19.71
C ILE A 861 -5.57 -26.63 -19.37
N LYS A 862 -5.80 -25.52 -20.08
CA LYS A 862 -6.91 -24.57 -19.82
C LYS A 862 -7.76 -24.26 -21.04
N GLY A 863 -7.37 -24.74 -22.23
CA GLY A 863 -8.12 -24.50 -23.45
C GLY A 863 -9.52 -25.10 -23.40
N SER A 864 -10.45 -24.43 -24.09
CA SER A 864 -11.80 -24.93 -24.26
C SER A 864 -11.81 -26.26 -25.02
N THR A 865 -12.64 -27.23 -24.59
CA THR A 865 -12.86 -28.47 -25.33
C THR A 865 -13.58 -28.25 -26.66
N THR A 866 -14.22 -27.09 -26.85
CA THR A 866 -14.97 -26.75 -28.07
C THR A 866 -14.24 -25.76 -28.98
N ASN A 867 -13.27 -25.01 -28.46
CA ASN A 867 -12.50 -24.02 -29.23
C ASN A 867 -11.02 -24.06 -28.86
N THR A 868 -10.21 -24.63 -29.77
CA THR A 868 -8.80 -25.00 -29.55
C THR A 868 -7.84 -23.82 -29.45
N THR A 869 -8.32 -22.58 -29.61
CA THR A 869 -7.52 -21.35 -29.56
C THR A 869 -7.97 -20.37 -28.47
N SER A 870 -8.88 -20.78 -27.59
CA SER A 870 -9.42 -19.92 -26.51
C SER A 870 -9.07 -20.44 -25.12
N ILE A 871 -8.71 -19.52 -24.22
CA ILE A 871 -8.44 -19.79 -22.81
C ILE A 871 -9.42 -18.99 -21.95
N ASP A 872 -10.16 -19.68 -21.09
CA ASP A 872 -11.06 -19.07 -20.13
C ASP A 872 -10.50 -19.15 -18.69
N GLY A 873 -10.62 -18.06 -17.93
CA GLY A 873 -10.14 -18.02 -16.54
C GLY A 873 -8.61 -18.17 -16.40
N LEU A 874 -7.85 -17.43 -17.20
CA LEU A 874 -6.39 -17.29 -17.08
C LEU A 874 -6.07 -16.20 -16.04
N HIS A 875 -5.71 -16.62 -14.82
CA HIS A 875 -5.36 -15.67 -13.76
C HIS A 875 -3.85 -15.64 -13.54
N ILE A 876 -3.26 -14.46 -13.72
CA ILE A 876 -1.81 -14.22 -13.63
C ILE A 876 -1.55 -13.12 -12.61
N TYR A 877 -0.67 -13.38 -11.66
CA TYR A 877 -0.24 -12.41 -10.66
C TYR A 877 1.28 -12.33 -10.60
N GLY A 878 1.83 -11.12 -10.54
CA GLY A 878 3.27 -10.90 -10.41
C GLY A 878 4.06 -11.28 -11.68
N GLU A 879 5.33 -11.63 -11.48
CA GLU A 879 6.29 -11.86 -12.56
C GLU A 879 6.11 -13.23 -13.23
N PHE A 880 5.06 -13.38 -14.05
CA PHE A 880 4.80 -14.63 -14.77
C PHE A 880 5.66 -14.74 -16.03
N HIS A 881 5.71 -15.94 -16.59
CA HIS A 881 6.39 -16.22 -17.84
C HIS A 881 5.78 -15.43 -19.01
N THR A 882 6.60 -14.80 -19.86
CA THR A 882 6.13 -14.12 -21.09
C THR A 882 5.41 -15.08 -22.03
N LEU A 883 4.28 -14.66 -22.60
CA LEU A 883 3.43 -15.47 -23.47
C LEU A 883 3.41 -14.95 -24.92
N ASP A 884 2.83 -15.75 -25.80
CA ASP A 884 2.50 -15.42 -27.19
C ASP A 884 0.98 -15.44 -27.36
N PHE A 885 0.40 -14.26 -27.52
CA PHE A 885 -1.04 -14.06 -27.66
C PHE A 885 -1.48 -13.94 -29.13
N SER A 886 -0.59 -14.11 -30.11
CA SER A 886 -0.90 -13.88 -31.53
C SER A 886 -2.11 -14.70 -32.02
N ASN A 887 -2.19 -15.95 -31.59
CA ASN A 887 -3.20 -16.92 -32.04
C ASN A 887 -4.16 -17.37 -30.93
N ILE A 888 -4.24 -16.63 -29.82
CA ILE A 888 -5.03 -17.02 -28.64
C ILE A 888 -6.06 -15.93 -28.32
N THR A 889 -7.27 -16.35 -27.93
CA THR A 889 -8.24 -15.47 -27.28
C THR A 889 -8.36 -15.81 -25.80
N ILE A 890 -8.47 -14.79 -24.96
CA ILE A 890 -8.49 -14.90 -23.50
C ILE A 890 -9.76 -14.24 -22.97
N THR A 891 -10.50 -15.00 -22.17
CA THR A 891 -11.80 -14.61 -21.62
C THR A 891 -11.86 -14.74 -20.10
N ASN A 892 -12.68 -13.90 -19.44
CA ASN A 892 -12.96 -13.96 -17.99
C ASN A 892 -11.70 -14.08 -17.11
N SER A 893 -10.65 -13.33 -17.45
CA SER A 893 -9.30 -13.51 -16.92
C SER A 893 -8.87 -12.33 -16.05
N TYR A 894 -7.85 -12.53 -15.21
CA TYR A 894 -7.39 -11.49 -14.27
C TYR A 894 -5.87 -11.41 -14.29
N PHE A 895 -5.33 -10.23 -14.59
CA PHE A 895 -3.90 -9.95 -14.68
C PHE A 895 -3.55 -8.87 -13.66
N SER A 896 -2.70 -9.16 -12.69
CA SER A 896 -2.31 -8.20 -11.67
C SER A 896 -0.80 -8.18 -11.48
N GLU A 897 -0.20 -6.99 -11.47
CA GLU A 897 1.26 -6.84 -11.31
C GLU A 897 2.07 -7.68 -12.32
N PHE A 898 1.52 -7.90 -13.53
CA PHE A 898 2.18 -8.69 -14.56
C PHE A 898 3.26 -7.87 -15.27
N GLU A 899 4.40 -7.69 -14.62
CA GLU A 899 5.49 -6.80 -15.07
C GLU A 899 6.01 -7.13 -16.48
N LYS A 900 6.03 -8.40 -16.85
CA LYS A 900 6.48 -8.88 -18.17
C LYS A 900 5.40 -8.85 -19.25
N PHE A 901 4.29 -8.13 -19.02
CA PHE A 901 3.22 -8.00 -20.01
C PHE A 901 3.71 -7.32 -21.30
N GLU A 902 4.54 -6.27 -21.20
CA GLU A 902 5.12 -5.59 -22.37
C GLU A 902 6.07 -6.49 -23.18
N ASP A 903 6.64 -7.51 -22.54
CA ASP A 903 7.54 -8.48 -23.17
C ASP A 903 6.78 -9.64 -23.86
N CYS A 904 5.44 -9.68 -23.81
CA CYS A 904 4.65 -10.70 -24.51
C CYS A 904 4.58 -10.43 -26.02
N ILE A 905 4.25 -11.46 -26.82
CA ILE A 905 4.00 -11.30 -28.26
C ILE A 905 2.51 -11.05 -28.46
N PHE A 906 2.18 -10.04 -29.26
CA PHE A 906 0.82 -9.64 -29.60
C PHE A 906 0.61 -9.68 -31.12
N PRO A 907 -0.62 -9.87 -31.61
CA PRO A 907 -0.90 -9.93 -33.04
C PRO A 907 -0.53 -8.62 -33.75
N SER A 908 0.10 -8.75 -34.93
CA SER A 908 0.44 -7.61 -35.78
C SER A 908 -0.78 -7.02 -36.51
N GLU A 909 -1.83 -7.83 -36.71
CA GLU A 909 -3.08 -7.45 -37.35
C GLU A 909 -4.15 -7.04 -36.31
N SER A 910 -5.18 -6.34 -36.76
CA SER A 910 -6.28 -5.91 -35.89
C SER A 910 -7.11 -7.12 -35.46
N LYS A 911 -7.01 -7.50 -34.18
CA LYS A 911 -7.67 -8.70 -33.64
C LYS A 911 -7.87 -8.56 -32.14
N VAL A 912 -9.10 -8.82 -31.69
CA VAL A 912 -9.43 -8.93 -30.26
C VAL A 912 -8.74 -10.16 -29.66
N VAL A 913 -7.96 -9.93 -28.61
CA VAL A 913 -7.26 -10.96 -27.84
C VAL A 913 -7.93 -11.14 -26.48
N PHE A 914 -8.28 -10.05 -25.80
CA PHE A 914 -8.80 -10.07 -24.43
C PHE A 914 -10.25 -9.62 -24.38
N SER A 915 -11.07 -10.39 -23.68
CA SER A 915 -12.50 -10.14 -23.47
C SER A 915 -12.89 -10.43 -22.02
N TYR A 916 -13.67 -9.57 -21.38
CA TYR A 916 -14.06 -9.69 -19.97
C TYR A 916 -12.84 -9.88 -19.04
N CYS A 917 -11.72 -9.25 -19.38
CA CYS A 917 -10.47 -9.37 -18.63
C CYS A 917 -10.26 -8.15 -17.73
N GLU A 918 -9.69 -8.35 -16.55
CA GLU A 918 -9.35 -7.28 -15.62
C GLU A 918 -7.82 -7.17 -15.52
N PHE A 919 -7.30 -5.96 -15.70
CA PHE A 919 -5.89 -5.61 -15.60
C PHE A 919 -5.70 -4.67 -14.41
N ASN A 920 -4.83 -5.04 -13.47
CA ASN A 920 -4.61 -4.31 -12.24
C ASN A 920 -3.12 -4.06 -11.97
N LYS A 921 -2.72 -2.84 -11.60
CA LYS A 921 -1.32 -2.50 -11.24
C LYS A 921 -0.29 -2.94 -12.28
N ILE A 922 -0.59 -2.76 -13.57
CA ILE A 922 0.33 -3.05 -14.67
C ILE A 922 0.87 -1.73 -15.23
N THR A 923 2.18 -1.57 -15.13
CA THR A 923 2.90 -0.39 -15.62
C THR A 923 3.80 -0.78 -16.79
N LEU A 924 3.46 -0.31 -17.99
CA LEU A 924 4.28 -0.42 -19.19
C LEU A 924 5.31 0.70 -19.21
N LYS A 925 6.53 0.37 -19.66
CA LYS A 925 7.55 1.37 -20.01
C LYS A 925 7.32 1.89 -21.42
N LYS A 926 6.86 1.02 -22.33
CA LYS A 926 6.49 1.36 -23.72
C LYS A 926 5.42 0.40 -24.23
N ALA A 927 4.44 0.90 -24.98
CA ALA A 927 3.36 0.08 -25.56
C ALA A 927 3.75 -0.61 -26.90
N ASN A 928 5.03 -0.93 -27.11
CA ASN A 928 5.52 -1.45 -28.38
C ASN A 928 4.77 -2.73 -28.81
N ASN A 929 4.13 -2.69 -29.98
CA ASN A 929 3.32 -3.78 -30.55
C ASN A 929 2.01 -4.10 -29.79
N ILE A 930 1.60 -3.26 -28.84
CA ILE A 930 0.31 -3.36 -28.15
C ILE A 930 -0.63 -2.33 -28.77
N LYS A 931 -1.79 -2.78 -29.26
CA LYS A 931 -2.80 -1.93 -29.90
C LYS A 931 -4.07 -1.92 -29.07
N THR A 932 -4.88 -0.87 -29.23
CA THR A 932 -6.18 -0.77 -28.52
C THR A 932 -7.17 -1.86 -28.93
N ASP A 933 -7.10 -2.34 -30.17
CA ASP A 933 -8.01 -3.33 -30.75
C ASP A 933 -7.83 -4.76 -30.23
N ILE A 934 -6.75 -5.03 -29.49
CA ILE A 934 -6.56 -6.31 -28.80
C ILE A 934 -7.45 -6.45 -27.56
N PHE A 935 -8.01 -5.35 -27.05
CA PHE A 935 -8.88 -5.34 -25.88
C PHE A 935 -10.33 -5.07 -26.31
N GLU A 936 -11.24 -5.97 -25.94
CA GLU A 936 -12.68 -5.70 -26.05
C GLU A 936 -13.12 -4.66 -25.00
N ALA A 937 -14.20 -3.91 -25.28
CA ALA A 937 -14.79 -2.93 -24.37
C ALA A 937 -15.20 -3.48 -22.99
N SER A 938 -15.33 -4.81 -22.87
CA SER A 938 -15.62 -5.52 -21.63
C SER A 938 -14.41 -5.60 -20.67
N CYS A 939 -13.21 -5.24 -21.12
CA CYS A 939 -12.00 -5.24 -20.30
C CYS A 939 -11.96 -4.05 -19.33
N LYS A 940 -11.41 -4.28 -18.13
CA LYS A 940 -11.24 -3.24 -17.10
C LYS A 940 -9.76 -3.01 -16.80
N PHE A 941 -9.41 -1.76 -16.51
CA PHE A 941 -8.06 -1.34 -16.16
C PHE A 941 -8.11 -0.53 -14.85
N GLU A 942 -7.52 -1.06 -13.78
CA GLU A 942 -7.42 -0.43 -12.44
C GLU A 942 -5.94 -0.21 -12.13
N ASP A 943 -5.54 0.98 -11.68
CA ASP A 943 -4.13 1.31 -11.37
C ASP A 943 -3.11 0.95 -12.49
N CYS A 944 -3.51 1.04 -13.77
CA CYS A 944 -2.69 0.67 -14.93
C CYS A 944 -2.42 1.88 -15.85
N ASN A 945 -1.26 1.91 -16.51
CA ASN A 945 -0.95 2.91 -17.54
C ASN A 945 -1.03 2.36 -18.99
N ILE A 946 -1.58 1.15 -19.20
CA ILE A 946 -1.63 0.49 -20.51
C ILE A 946 -2.28 1.40 -21.57
N MET A 947 -3.49 1.88 -21.29
CA MET A 947 -4.27 2.67 -22.25
C MET A 947 -3.66 4.06 -22.49
N SER A 948 -3.12 4.70 -21.45
CA SER A 948 -2.42 5.97 -21.58
C SER A 948 -1.13 5.82 -22.39
N GLU A 949 -0.38 4.73 -22.20
CA GLU A 949 0.87 4.52 -22.92
C GLU A 949 0.66 4.15 -24.40
N ILE A 950 -0.40 3.39 -24.71
CA ILE A 950 -0.83 3.17 -26.11
C ILE A 950 -1.16 4.51 -26.77
N LYS A 951 -1.87 5.40 -26.06
CA LYS A 951 -2.21 6.74 -26.58
C LYS A 951 -0.96 7.62 -26.74
N ASN A 952 -0.08 7.65 -25.76
CA ASN A 952 1.19 8.38 -25.83
C ASN A 952 2.01 7.93 -27.04
N GLN A 953 2.09 6.63 -27.30
CA GLN A 953 2.77 6.10 -28.47
C GLN A 953 2.11 6.51 -29.79
N GLN A 954 0.78 6.51 -29.86
CA GLN A 954 0.05 7.00 -31.03
C GLN A 954 0.31 8.50 -31.28
N ASP A 955 0.32 9.30 -30.23
CA ASP A 955 0.62 10.74 -30.30
C ASP A 955 2.08 10.99 -30.71
N ASP A 956 3.02 10.23 -30.14
CA ASP A 956 4.44 10.27 -30.52
C ASP A 956 4.67 9.89 -31.98
N ASP A 957 3.99 8.86 -32.47
CA ASP A 957 4.10 8.43 -33.86
C ASP A 957 3.46 9.47 -34.81
N CYS A 958 2.36 10.11 -34.41
CA CYS A 958 1.79 11.25 -35.12
C CYS A 958 2.77 12.44 -35.18
N ILE A 959 3.44 12.76 -34.06
CA ILE A 959 4.45 13.82 -33.99
C ILE A 959 5.66 13.48 -34.89
N LYS A 960 6.15 12.24 -34.86
CA LYS A 960 7.26 11.77 -35.73
C LYS A 960 6.88 11.87 -37.20
N GLN A 961 5.69 11.41 -37.58
CA GLN A 961 5.20 11.53 -38.97
C GLN A 961 5.07 12.98 -39.40
N LYS A 962 4.53 13.86 -38.54
CA LYS A 962 4.46 15.31 -38.80
C LYS A 962 5.85 15.92 -39.02
N ARG A 963 6.84 15.58 -38.18
CA ARG A 963 8.23 16.04 -38.36
C ARG A 963 8.86 15.57 -39.67
N VAL A 964 8.61 14.33 -40.06
CA VAL A 964 9.07 13.79 -41.36
C VAL A 964 8.41 14.54 -42.51
N ARG A 965 7.10 14.79 -42.44
CA ARG A 965 6.37 15.61 -43.43
C ARG A 965 6.98 17.00 -43.52
N ASP A 966 7.16 17.72 -42.41
CA ASP A 966 7.74 19.06 -42.39
C ASP A 966 9.14 19.12 -43.01
N ASN A 967 9.98 18.11 -42.71
CA ASN A 967 11.31 17.98 -43.31
C ASN A 967 11.24 17.78 -44.84
N ILE A 968 10.33 16.91 -45.31
CA ILE A 968 10.10 16.67 -46.74
C ILE A 968 9.59 17.96 -47.41
N VAL A 969 8.61 18.66 -46.84
CA VAL A 969 8.12 19.95 -47.35
C VAL A 969 9.24 20.97 -47.47
N SER A 970 10.08 21.09 -46.43
CA SER A 970 11.22 22.02 -46.42
C SER A 970 12.22 21.72 -47.55
N ILE A 971 12.57 20.45 -47.74
CA ILE A 971 13.44 20.01 -48.84
C ILE A 971 12.78 20.26 -50.20
N SER A 972 11.50 19.93 -50.35
CA SER A 972 10.75 20.08 -51.60
C SER A 972 10.61 21.54 -52.03
N ARG A 973 10.43 22.47 -51.08
CA ARG A 973 10.39 23.91 -51.36
C ARG A 973 11.73 24.45 -51.85
N TYR A 974 12.85 23.93 -51.32
CA TYR A 974 14.18 24.44 -51.66
C TYR A 974 14.78 23.82 -52.93
N ILE A 975 14.65 22.49 -53.09
CA ILE A 975 15.16 21.79 -54.28
C ILE A 975 14.26 22.07 -55.49
N ASP A 976 12.93 22.03 -55.30
CA ASP A 976 11.95 22.15 -56.37
C ASP A 976 12.28 21.20 -57.54
N THR A 977 12.21 21.68 -58.79
CA THR A 977 12.62 20.94 -59.99
C THR A 977 14.12 21.07 -60.32
N THR A 978 14.94 21.64 -59.41
CA THR A 978 16.37 21.91 -59.60
C THR A 978 17.28 20.86 -58.92
N GLN A 979 18.60 20.97 -59.11
CA GLN A 979 19.59 20.10 -58.46
C GLN A 979 20.42 20.91 -57.45
N ARG A 980 20.58 20.41 -56.22
CA ARG A 980 21.27 21.12 -55.13
C ARG A 980 22.33 20.25 -54.45
N SER A 981 23.40 20.86 -53.96
CA SER A 981 24.43 20.14 -53.18
C SER A 981 23.95 19.90 -51.74
N SER A 982 24.50 18.88 -51.06
CA SER A 982 24.13 18.59 -49.67
C SER A 982 24.33 19.78 -48.72
N ASN A 983 25.38 20.58 -48.94
CA ASN A 983 25.69 21.75 -48.12
C ASN A 983 24.63 22.86 -48.29
N LEU A 984 24.19 23.09 -49.53
CA LEU A 984 23.15 24.09 -49.82
C LEU A 984 21.78 23.68 -49.26
N ILE A 985 21.42 22.40 -49.35
CA ILE A 985 20.19 21.88 -48.75
C ILE A 985 20.25 22.05 -47.22
N LYS A 986 21.38 21.71 -46.59
CA LYS A 986 21.56 21.87 -45.14
C LYS A 986 21.43 23.32 -44.67
N LEU A 987 21.94 24.28 -45.44
CA LEU A 987 21.89 25.71 -45.09
C LEU A 987 20.49 26.32 -45.24
N ASN A 988 19.66 25.78 -46.14
CA ASN A 988 18.39 26.41 -46.53
C ASN A 988 17.15 25.58 -46.14
N THR A 989 17.32 24.48 -45.42
CA THR A 989 16.20 23.63 -44.96
C THR A 989 16.32 23.36 -43.47
N SER A 990 15.18 23.27 -42.80
CA SER A 990 15.09 23.11 -41.35
C SER A 990 14.94 21.64 -40.95
N VAL A 991 15.75 20.75 -41.54
CA VAL A 991 15.62 19.31 -41.33
C VAL A 991 16.10 18.92 -39.92
N LYS A 992 15.18 18.38 -39.10
CA LYS A 992 15.48 17.83 -37.78
C LYS A 992 15.38 16.30 -37.82
N TRP A 993 16.52 15.60 -37.74
CA TRP A 993 16.62 14.13 -37.83
C TRP A 993 17.69 13.57 -36.90
N SER A 994 17.38 12.49 -36.18
CA SER A 994 18.22 11.91 -35.11
C SER A 994 19.61 11.44 -35.59
N LYS A 995 19.71 10.89 -36.81
CA LYS A 995 20.97 10.33 -37.34
C LYS A 995 21.91 11.36 -37.98
N SER A 996 21.37 12.46 -38.51
CA SER A 996 22.02 13.62 -39.18
C SER A 996 21.25 14.06 -40.41
N HIS A 997 21.47 15.32 -40.84
CA HIS A 997 20.94 15.87 -42.09
C HIS A 997 21.28 15.00 -43.31
N LYS A 998 22.54 14.55 -43.42
CA LYS A 998 22.99 13.66 -44.52
C LYS A 998 22.39 12.26 -44.42
N GLY A 999 22.14 11.77 -43.19
CA GLY A 999 21.43 10.53 -42.94
C GLY A 999 19.99 10.57 -43.45
N PHE A 1000 19.27 11.67 -43.22
CA PHE A 1000 17.90 11.84 -43.70
C PHE A 1000 17.82 11.86 -45.24
N LEU A 1001 18.71 12.59 -45.92
CA LEU A 1001 18.78 12.61 -47.38
C LEU A 1001 19.06 11.21 -47.97
N LYS A 1002 19.93 10.42 -47.33
CA LYS A 1002 20.17 9.02 -47.73
C LYS A 1002 18.91 8.16 -47.57
N SER A 1003 18.15 8.35 -46.50
CA SER A 1003 16.88 7.62 -46.29
C SER A 1003 15.83 7.99 -47.34
N LEU A 1004 15.75 9.26 -47.76
CA LEU A 1004 14.87 9.67 -48.87
C LEU A 1004 15.31 9.11 -50.22
N ILE A 1005 16.62 8.89 -50.43
CA ILE A 1005 17.11 8.19 -51.64
C ILE A 1005 16.74 6.71 -51.60
N SER A 1006 16.88 6.04 -50.45
CA SER A 1006 16.52 4.61 -50.33
C SER A 1006 15.04 4.35 -50.55
N GLU A 1007 14.17 5.32 -50.26
CA GLU A 1007 12.73 5.24 -50.50
C GLU A 1007 12.33 5.90 -51.85
N SER A 1008 13.30 6.17 -52.73
CA SER A 1008 13.12 6.71 -54.08
C SER A 1008 12.42 8.07 -54.18
N PHE A 1009 12.41 8.88 -53.11
CA PHE A 1009 11.90 10.25 -53.13
C PHE A 1009 12.94 11.25 -53.68
N LEU A 1010 14.22 11.06 -53.33
CA LEU A 1010 15.34 11.83 -53.87
C LEU A 1010 16.22 10.96 -54.78
N GLU A 1011 16.84 11.59 -55.78
CA GLU A 1011 17.88 11.00 -56.62
C GLU A 1011 19.22 11.71 -56.37
N PHE A 1012 20.31 10.93 -56.40
CA PHE A 1012 21.67 11.45 -56.35
C PHE A 1012 22.31 11.37 -57.74
N THR A 1013 22.69 12.51 -58.31
CA THR A 1013 23.16 12.60 -59.69
C THR A 1013 24.65 12.27 -59.81
N ASN A 1014 25.09 11.89 -61.02
CA ASN A 1014 26.49 11.60 -61.34
C ASN A 1014 27.44 12.79 -61.11
N LYS A 1015 26.89 14.01 -60.92
CA LYS A 1015 27.63 15.24 -60.60
C LYS A 1015 27.70 15.54 -59.09
N GLY A 1016 27.24 14.62 -58.23
CA GLY A 1016 27.28 14.75 -56.78
C GLY A 1016 26.19 15.66 -56.17
N LEU A 1017 25.08 15.86 -56.88
CA LEU A 1017 23.97 16.74 -56.46
C LEU A 1017 22.70 15.92 -56.18
N TYR A 1018 21.81 16.46 -55.37
CA TYR A 1018 20.51 15.87 -55.03
C TYR A 1018 19.40 16.56 -55.83
N LYS A 1019 18.46 15.78 -56.36
CA LYS A 1019 17.23 16.26 -56.99
C LYS A 1019 16.03 15.43 -56.52
N ILE A 1020 14.83 15.99 -56.62
CA ILE A 1020 13.59 15.23 -56.36
C ILE A 1020 13.39 14.26 -57.54
N ASN A 1021 12.90 13.06 -57.24
CA ASN A 1021 12.58 12.09 -58.29
C ASN A 1021 11.46 12.65 -59.19
N HIS A 1022 11.60 12.47 -60.51
CA HIS A 1022 10.66 12.97 -61.51
C HIS A 1022 9.22 12.47 -61.28
N ASP A 1023 9.04 11.29 -60.68
CA ASP A 1023 7.73 10.72 -60.33
C ASP A 1023 6.88 11.62 -59.41
N TYR A 1024 7.50 12.55 -58.68
CA TYR A 1024 6.80 13.46 -57.76
C TYR A 1024 6.62 14.87 -58.33
N TYR A 1025 7.01 15.15 -59.58
CA TYR A 1025 7.00 16.51 -60.14
C TYR A 1025 5.59 17.08 -60.25
N ASP A 1026 4.61 16.28 -60.69
CA ASP A 1026 3.23 16.72 -60.81
C ASP A 1026 2.57 16.99 -59.44
N ASN A 1027 3.06 16.31 -58.40
CA ASN A 1027 2.57 16.42 -57.03
C ASN A 1027 3.32 17.47 -56.20
N LEU A 1028 4.40 18.08 -56.73
CA LEU A 1028 5.22 19.08 -56.03
C LEU A 1028 4.43 20.27 -55.47
N PRO A 1029 3.47 20.87 -56.20
CA PRO A 1029 2.66 21.96 -55.67
C PRO A 1029 1.92 21.57 -54.38
N ASP A 1030 1.31 20.39 -54.36
CA ASP A 1030 0.57 19.86 -53.22
C ASP A 1030 1.50 19.46 -52.07
N ILE A 1031 2.62 18.79 -52.37
CA ILE A 1031 3.62 18.40 -51.36
C ILE A 1031 4.17 19.66 -50.67
N LYS A 1032 4.44 20.75 -51.41
CA LYS A 1032 4.89 22.03 -50.83
C LYS A 1032 3.84 22.68 -49.91
N LEU A 1033 2.56 22.38 -50.11
CA LEU A 1033 1.46 22.82 -49.26
C LEU A 1033 1.16 21.85 -48.10
N GLY A 1034 1.93 20.75 -47.99
CA GLY A 1034 1.74 19.75 -46.94
C GLY A 1034 0.72 18.67 -47.28
N ARG A 1035 0.28 18.57 -48.55
CA ARG A 1035 -0.63 17.53 -49.05
C ARG A 1035 0.16 16.45 -49.75
N PHE A 1036 0.16 15.24 -49.19
CA PHE A 1036 1.04 14.16 -49.62
C PHE A 1036 0.21 13.13 -50.40
N PRO A 1037 0.69 12.63 -51.56
CA PRO A 1037 0.08 11.50 -52.24
C PRO A 1037 0.30 10.21 -51.43
N ASP A 1038 -0.57 9.21 -51.58
CA ASP A 1038 -0.54 7.94 -50.81
C ASP A 1038 0.85 7.29 -50.79
N LYS A 1039 1.52 7.24 -51.95
CA LYS A 1039 2.88 6.69 -52.10
C LYS A 1039 3.91 7.41 -51.22
N LEU A 1040 3.76 8.72 -51.01
CA LEU A 1040 4.64 9.50 -50.15
C LEU A 1040 4.25 9.40 -48.68
N ASP A 1041 2.96 9.24 -48.36
CA ASP A 1041 2.50 8.97 -47.00
C ASP A 1041 2.99 7.60 -46.48
N GLU A 1042 3.08 6.58 -47.33
CA GLU A 1042 3.75 5.32 -46.98
C GLU A 1042 5.23 5.52 -46.64
N ILE A 1043 5.93 6.38 -47.39
CA ILE A 1043 7.34 6.72 -47.13
C ILE A 1043 7.46 7.46 -45.80
N VAL A 1044 6.56 8.40 -45.51
CA VAL A 1044 6.49 9.11 -44.23
C VAL A 1044 6.32 8.13 -43.07
N ALA A 1045 5.40 7.18 -43.18
CA ALA A 1045 5.15 6.17 -42.15
C ALA A 1045 6.37 5.24 -41.93
N LYS A 1046 7.05 4.83 -43.01
CA LYS A 1046 8.29 4.02 -42.93
C LYS A 1046 9.44 4.78 -42.30
N LEU A 1047 9.61 6.06 -42.66
CA LEU A 1047 10.65 6.90 -42.11
C LEU A 1047 10.39 7.26 -40.65
N ALA A 1048 9.16 7.54 -40.24
CA ALA A 1048 8.82 7.85 -38.84
C ALA A 1048 9.16 6.71 -37.85
N LYS A 1049 9.25 5.46 -38.34
CA LYS A 1049 9.70 4.28 -37.57
C LYS A 1049 11.24 4.12 -37.47
N LYS A 1050 12.02 4.82 -38.31
CA LYS A 1050 13.49 4.70 -38.43
C LYS A 1050 14.25 5.77 -37.64
#